data_AF-A0AAN8LX83-F1
#
_entry.id   AF-A0AAN8LX83-F1
#
_cell.length_a   1.000
_cell.length_b   1.000
_cell.length_c   1.000
_cell.angle_alpha   90.00
_cell.angle_beta   90.00
_cell.angle_gamma   90.00
#
_symmetry.space_group_name_H-M   'P 1'
#
loop_
_entity.id
_entity.type
_entity.pdbx_description
1 polymer ?
#
loop_
_entity_poly.entity_id
_entity_poly.type
_entity_poly.pdbx_seq_one_letter_code
_entity_poly.pdbx_strand_id
1 'polypeptide(L)'
;MEKEELKIVNKDEEDEMELQGYSVCRWRVAVVGLGVLCTGGFLLLLLYWMPEWCVKSTCTRTTIREAEVVLLQSTDEFKRWFLAKVRVMQAPGRNPFDSLETQTTPPMANGHSPHHSDGYTHDLIRKYAEYQPTQIRYFTLHSTKYYWNDEVQNFEVLTGLEDLEVTCSTIHSEHSTGLTSNQQAYRRLFFGVNEIAVKVPSVFKLLIKEVLNPFYIFQLFSVILWSADEYYYYAAAIVFMSVISIATSLYTIKKQYVMLHDMVSAHSIVRVSVCRASNDIEEALSTDLVPGDVMVIPSNGTIMPCDAVLVSGTCIVNESMLTGESVPVTKTNLPNPGEGDKEGDGAYSMEEHKRHTLFCGTHVIQTRFYSGELVKAVVVRTGFSTAKGQLVHSILYPKPTDFKLYRDAYLFLLCLVAIAGIGFVYSIVLSIMNNVPAKTIIIESLDIITITVPPALPAAMTAGIVYAQRRLKRIGIFCISPQRINICGQLNLVCFDKTGTLTEDGLDLWGVQRVEKGTFHLSEENAYKDTLVKSQFVACMATCHSLTNIDGKLSGDPLDLKMFEATGWILEEATEEETSLHNRIMPTVVRPPKQLMPPEPVMSPEQDMELYELSSAYEIGIVRQFPFSSALQRMCVVARLLGEKRMDAYLKGAPEVVASLCKKDTVPEDFAEVLEDYTKQGFRVIALAHRRLESKLTWHKVQNVNRDHIEANMEFLGLIIMQNKLKAETSGVLEDLRRAHIRTVMVTGDNMLTAISVARDCGMIPPQDQVIIADALPPKHGQAAKITWRYADNTSKHAGIAPRLEEVEINLEDMRHTHKPQDQYHFAMSGKSFAVITEHFQDLLQKLVLHGTVFARMAPDQKTELIEALQSVDYFVGMCGDGANDCGALKRAHGGISLSELEASVASPFTSRTPNISCVPSLIREGRAALITSFCVFKFMALYSIIQYISVTLLYSILSNLGDFQFLFIDIAIILLVVFTMSLNPAWKELVSRRPPSGLISGPLLFSVLTQILICLGFQTIAFLWVRHQDWYHIWTPQSDACNSSLHANFWPEHNSSEERDDHNIKNYENTSLFYVSSFQYLIVAIVFSKGKPFRQPSYKNWPFVVSCIGLYIFLFFIMFYPVSAIDEFLEIVCVPFQWRITLFFIIIANAALSVLVETLVLDVVLWKLVFSRDKQGSYGTTHGAPTKQGGIDLWGPKCLSWLCCRRRKVPKARYMHLAQELSVDPDWPPKPTTTTEAKPLLPGNPPENGSSYQIMADS
;
A
#
# COMPACT_ATOMS: atom_id res chain seq x y z
N MET A 1 -14.45 -30.66 -26.95
CA MET A 1 -14.37 -29.64 -25.89
C MET A 1 -14.10 -28.32 -26.58
N GLU A 2 -15.18 -27.63 -26.94
CA GLU A 2 -15.10 -26.34 -27.64
C GLU A 2 -14.41 -25.31 -26.74
N LYS A 3 -13.49 -24.55 -27.33
CA LYS A 3 -12.91 -23.34 -26.73
C LYS A 3 -14.01 -22.29 -26.67
N GLU A 4 -14.89 -22.37 -25.68
CA GLU A 4 -15.75 -21.22 -25.34
C GLU A 4 -14.85 -20.10 -24.82
N GLU A 5 -15.02 -18.90 -25.38
CA GLU A 5 -14.29 -17.68 -25.02
C GLU A 5 -14.39 -17.43 -23.51
N LEU A 6 -13.22 -17.29 -22.87
CA LEU A 6 -13.14 -16.83 -21.49
C LEU A 6 -13.68 -15.40 -21.43
N LYS A 7 -14.80 -15.21 -20.71
CA LYS A 7 -15.33 -13.87 -20.48
C LYS A 7 -14.59 -13.25 -19.30
N ILE A 8 -14.21 -12.00 -19.46
CA ILE A 8 -13.49 -11.21 -18.47
C ILE A 8 -14.44 -10.11 -18.01
N VAL A 9 -14.46 -9.85 -16.71
CA VAL A 9 -15.18 -8.74 -16.10
C VAL A 9 -14.15 -7.73 -15.58
N ASN A 10 -14.47 -6.44 -15.65
CA ASN A 10 -13.56 -5.33 -15.32
C ASN A 10 -12.27 -5.39 -16.15
N LYS A 11 -12.44 -5.57 -17.46
CA LYS A 11 -11.31 -5.68 -18.38
C LYS A 11 -10.49 -4.39 -18.36
N ASP A 12 -9.16 -4.51 -18.34
CA ASP A 12 -8.23 -3.38 -18.28
C ASP A 12 -8.32 -2.54 -16.97
N GLU A 13 -9.04 -3.02 -15.95
CA GLU A 13 -9.09 -2.42 -14.62
C GLU A 13 -8.24 -3.19 -13.59
N GLU A 14 -7.98 -2.57 -12.43
CA GLU A 14 -7.20 -3.18 -11.35
C GLU A 14 -7.76 -4.55 -10.89
N ASP A 15 -9.08 -4.73 -10.91
CA ASP A 15 -9.77 -5.91 -10.38
C ASP A 15 -10.29 -6.83 -11.52
N GLU A 16 -9.49 -7.00 -12.57
CA GLU A 16 -9.81 -7.88 -13.69
C GLU A 16 -9.98 -9.34 -13.22
N MET A 17 -11.10 -9.95 -13.62
CA MET A 17 -11.46 -11.32 -13.23
C MET A 17 -11.98 -12.14 -14.42
N GLU A 18 -11.47 -13.36 -14.56
CA GLU A 18 -12.02 -14.35 -15.47
C GLU A 18 -13.31 -14.96 -14.89
N LEU A 19 -14.37 -14.99 -15.69
CA LEU A 19 -15.70 -15.42 -15.28
C LEU A 19 -16.05 -16.79 -15.86
N GLN A 20 -16.53 -17.70 -15.01
CA GLN A 20 -16.99 -19.03 -15.41
C GLN A 20 -18.39 -19.34 -14.86
N GLY A 21 -19.29 -19.81 -15.74
CA GLY A 21 -20.69 -20.12 -15.42
C GLY A 21 -20.92 -21.56 -14.99
N TYR A 22 -21.75 -21.75 -13.96
CA TYR A 22 -22.12 -23.06 -13.40
C TYR A 22 -23.62 -23.16 -13.06
N SER A 23 -24.18 -24.35 -13.20
CA SER A 23 -25.55 -24.70 -12.77
C SER A 23 -25.52 -25.79 -11.70
N VAL A 24 -26.38 -25.69 -10.69
CA VAL A 24 -26.40 -26.64 -9.57
C VAL A 24 -26.95 -27.99 -10.02
N CYS A 25 -26.17 -29.05 -9.79
CA CYS A 25 -26.54 -30.39 -10.20
C CYS A 25 -27.04 -31.19 -8.99
N ARG A 26 -28.35 -31.42 -8.89
CA ARG A 26 -29.00 -32.00 -7.69
C ARG A 26 -28.45 -33.36 -7.27
N TRP A 27 -28.12 -34.25 -8.22
CA TRP A 27 -27.55 -35.56 -7.88
C TRP A 27 -26.11 -35.44 -7.36
N ARG A 28 -25.31 -34.51 -7.91
CA ARG A 28 -23.96 -34.23 -7.40
C ARG A 28 -24.00 -33.68 -5.99
N VAL A 29 -24.94 -32.76 -5.72
CA VAL A 29 -25.20 -32.27 -4.36
C VAL A 29 -25.62 -33.40 -3.43
N ALA A 30 -26.45 -34.34 -3.87
CA ALA A 30 -26.83 -35.51 -3.07
C ALA A 30 -25.63 -36.43 -2.77
N VAL A 31 -24.75 -36.66 -3.74
CA VAL A 31 -23.50 -37.44 -3.56
C VAL A 31 -22.57 -36.74 -2.57
N VAL A 32 -22.38 -35.42 -2.71
CA VAL A 32 -21.60 -34.63 -1.77
C VAL A 32 -22.25 -34.65 -0.39
N GLY A 33 -23.57 -34.52 -0.28
CA GLY A 33 -24.31 -34.61 0.98
C GLY A 33 -24.15 -35.97 1.66
N LEU A 34 -24.22 -37.07 0.91
CA LEU A 34 -23.92 -38.40 1.41
C LEU A 34 -22.46 -38.50 1.88
N GLY A 35 -21.51 -37.97 1.11
CA GLY A 35 -20.10 -37.90 1.49
C GLY A 35 -19.87 -37.06 2.77
N VAL A 36 -20.60 -35.96 2.94
CA VAL A 36 -20.56 -35.12 4.16
C VAL A 36 -21.07 -35.91 5.36
N LEU A 37 -22.16 -36.67 5.22
CA LEU A 37 -22.68 -37.54 6.28
C LEU A 37 -21.69 -38.67 6.61
N CYS A 38 -21.16 -39.37 5.60
CA CYS A 38 -20.19 -40.45 5.79
C CYS A 38 -18.89 -39.98 6.43
N THR A 39 -18.48 -38.73 6.18
CA THR A 39 -17.25 -38.15 6.74
C THR A 39 -17.48 -37.36 8.03
N GLY A 40 -18.69 -37.37 8.58
CA GLY A 40 -19.03 -36.60 9.80
C GLY A 40 -18.83 -35.08 9.66
N GLY A 41 -18.91 -34.53 8.44
CA GLY A 41 -18.72 -33.11 8.17
C GLY A 41 -17.35 -32.72 7.61
N PHE A 42 -16.34 -33.62 7.60
CA PHE A 42 -15.00 -33.27 7.12
C PHE A 42 -14.98 -32.87 5.63
N LEU A 43 -15.76 -33.56 4.79
CA LEU A 43 -15.87 -33.18 3.37
C LEU A 43 -16.43 -31.76 3.20
N LEU A 44 -17.35 -31.31 4.07
CA LEU A 44 -17.91 -29.96 4.02
C LEU A 44 -16.85 -28.90 4.33
N LEU A 45 -15.97 -29.17 5.29
CA LEU A 45 -14.85 -28.29 5.65
C LEU A 45 -13.85 -28.15 4.50
N LEU A 46 -13.50 -29.28 3.86
CA LEU A 46 -12.58 -29.27 2.72
C LEU A 46 -13.15 -28.46 1.54
N LEU A 47 -14.44 -28.65 1.23
CA LEU A 47 -15.12 -27.87 0.19
C LEU A 47 -15.28 -26.39 0.58
N TYR A 48 -15.41 -26.07 1.87
CA TYR A 48 -15.42 -24.68 2.34
C TYR A 48 -14.08 -23.97 2.09
N TRP A 49 -12.94 -24.65 2.33
CA TRP A 49 -11.61 -24.08 2.08
C TRP A 49 -11.23 -24.04 0.60
N MET A 50 -11.87 -24.86 -0.23
CA MET A 50 -11.59 -24.97 -1.66
C MET A 50 -12.85 -24.68 -2.49
N PRO A 51 -13.18 -23.40 -2.74
CA PRO A 51 -14.38 -23.00 -3.47
C PRO A 51 -14.47 -23.60 -4.87
N GLU A 52 -13.35 -23.71 -5.57
CA GLU A 52 -13.27 -24.33 -6.90
C GLU A 52 -13.73 -25.80 -6.86
N TRP A 53 -13.29 -26.56 -5.85
CA TRP A 53 -13.67 -27.96 -5.69
C TRP A 53 -15.12 -28.07 -5.26
N CYS A 54 -15.60 -27.18 -4.38
CA CYS A 54 -17.01 -27.09 -4.02
C CYS A 54 -17.89 -26.96 -5.27
N VAL A 55 -17.58 -26.02 -6.15
CA VAL A 55 -18.34 -25.80 -7.39
C VAL A 55 -18.19 -26.98 -8.34
N LYS A 56 -16.98 -27.50 -8.58
CA LYS A 56 -16.78 -28.65 -9.48
C LYS A 56 -17.48 -29.92 -8.99
N SER A 57 -17.55 -30.12 -7.68
CA SER A 57 -18.19 -31.27 -7.05
C SER A 57 -19.70 -31.15 -6.92
N THR A 58 -20.28 -29.94 -6.89
CA THR A 58 -21.74 -29.73 -6.72
C THR A 58 -22.45 -29.24 -7.98
N CYS A 59 -21.73 -28.63 -8.91
CA CYS A 59 -22.26 -27.98 -10.10
C CYS A 59 -21.71 -28.61 -11.39
N THR A 60 -22.38 -28.32 -12.50
CA THR A 60 -21.93 -28.60 -13.88
C THR A 60 -21.68 -27.29 -14.61
N ARG A 61 -20.63 -27.23 -15.43
CA ARG A 61 -20.30 -26.03 -16.22
C ARG A 61 -21.42 -25.76 -17.22
N THR A 62 -21.82 -24.50 -17.35
CA THR A 62 -22.87 -24.03 -18.26
C THR A 62 -22.47 -22.67 -18.86
N THR A 63 -23.22 -22.22 -19.85
CA THR A 63 -23.04 -20.87 -20.42
C THR A 63 -23.28 -19.81 -19.34
N ILE A 64 -22.53 -18.72 -19.37
CA ILE A 64 -22.62 -17.65 -18.35
C ILE A 64 -24.04 -17.05 -18.31
N ARG A 65 -24.72 -17.00 -19.45
CA ARG A 65 -26.10 -16.53 -19.56
C ARG A 65 -27.07 -17.34 -18.71
N GLU A 66 -26.88 -18.66 -18.62
CA GLU A 66 -27.78 -19.57 -17.91
C GLU A 66 -27.30 -19.92 -16.50
N ALA A 67 -26.09 -19.47 -16.11
CA ALA A 67 -25.45 -19.80 -14.84
C ALA A 67 -26.25 -19.37 -13.60
N GLU A 68 -26.53 -20.32 -12.71
CA GLU A 68 -27.09 -20.04 -11.38
C GLU A 68 -26.01 -19.57 -10.39
N VAL A 69 -24.78 -19.99 -10.65
CA VAL A 69 -23.60 -19.72 -9.85
C VAL A 69 -22.46 -19.32 -10.79
N VAL A 70 -21.76 -18.25 -10.46
CA VAL A 70 -20.57 -17.82 -11.18
C VAL A 70 -19.34 -17.99 -10.30
N LEU A 71 -18.29 -18.52 -10.91
CA LEU A 71 -16.98 -18.68 -10.31
C LEU A 71 -16.03 -17.68 -11.00
N LEU A 72 -15.49 -16.75 -10.22
CA LEU A 72 -14.58 -15.72 -10.70
C LEU A 72 -13.15 -16.07 -10.29
N GLN A 73 -12.21 -15.90 -11.21
CA GLN A 73 -10.77 -16.07 -10.95
C GLN A 73 -10.08 -14.72 -11.14
N SER A 74 -9.32 -14.27 -10.14
CA SER A 74 -8.46 -13.10 -10.34
C SER A 74 -7.36 -13.40 -11.37
N THR A 75 -7.06 -12.44 -12.24
CA THR A 75 -5.97 -12.55 -13.24
C THR A 75 -4.58 -12.29 -12.65
N ASP A 76 -4.53 -11.85 -11.39
CA ASP A 76 -3.29 -11.62 -10.64
C ASP A 76 -2.45 -12.90 -10.42
N GLU A 77 -1.19 -12.73 -9.99
CA GLU A 77 -0.26 -13.84 -9.74
C GLU A 77 -0.80 -14.91 -8.76
N PHE A 78 -1.80 -14.55 -7.95
CA PHE A 78 -2.39 -15.42 -6.92
C PHE A 78 -3.51 -16.31 -7.45
N LYS A 79 -4.18 -15.93 -8.55
CA LYS A 79 -5.25 -16.71 -9.19
C LYS A 79 -6.32 -17.19 -8.22
N ARG A 80 -6.81 -16.30 -7.35
CA ARG A 80 -7.81 -16.60 -6.31
C ARG A 80 -9.19 -16.82 -6.93
N TRP A 81 -9.95 -17.71 -6.31
CA TRP A 81 -11.30 -18.06 -6.72
C TRP A 81 -12.35 -17.41 -5.81
N PHE A 82 -13.33 -16.73 -6.41
CA PHE A 82 -14.49 -16.16 -5.74
C PHE A 82 -15.78 -16.79 -6.23
N LEU A 83 -16.69 -17.08 -5.30
CA LEU A 83 -17.97 -17.68 -5.58
C LEU A 83 -19.08 -16.64 -5.41
N ALA A 84 -19.88 -16.41 -6.46
CA ALA A 84 -21.07 -15.57 -6.37
C ALA A 84 -22.31 -16.29 -6.92
N LYS A 85 -23.46 -16.06 -6.28
CA LYS A 85 -24.75 -16.62 -6.69
C LYS A 85 -25.48 -15.61 -7.58
N VAL A 86 -25.93 -16.06 -8.74
CA VAL A 86 -26.74 -15.25 -9.67
C VAL A 86 -28.17 -15.18 -9.14
N ARG A 87 -28.69 -13.97 -9.07
CA ARG A 87 -30.06 -13.64 -8.64
C ARG A 87 -30.81 -13.04 -9.81
N VAL A 88 -32.14 -13.11 -9.74
CA VAL A 88 -33.03 -12.52 -10.75
C VAL A 88 -33.84 -11.43 -10.07
N MET A 89 -33.84 -10.24 -10.66
CA MET A 89 -34.70 -9.11 -10.30
C MET A 89 -35.80 -8.98 -11.35
N GLN A 90 -37.00 -8.60 -10.92
CA GLN A 90 -38.10 -8.22 -11.82
C GLN A 90 -38.13 -6.69 -11.91
N ALA A 91 -38.02 -6.14 -13.12
CA ALA A 91 -38.04 -4.70 -13.36
C ALA A 91 -38.96 -4.36 -14.57
N PRO A 92 -39.66 -3.20 -14.54
CA PRO A 92 -40.50 -2.75 -15.64
C PRO A 92 -39.78 -2.60 -16.99
N GLY A 93 -38.48 -2.28 -16.99
CA GLY A 93 -37.63 -2.17 -18.17
C GLY A 93 -36.26 -2.78 -17.93
N ARG A 94 -35.42 -2.83 -18.98
CA ARG A 94 -34.10 -3.45 -18.94
C ARG A 94 -33.00 -2.47 -18.55
N ASN A 95 -33.10 -1.21 -18.96
CA ASN A 95 -32.12 -0.17 -18.66
C ASN A 95 -32.71 0.82 -17.61
N PRO A 96 -31.93 1.24 -16.59
CA PRO A 96 -32.37 2.25 -15.63
C PRO A 96 -32.73 3.62 -16.24
N PHE A 97 -32.30 3.90 -17.47
CA PHE A 97 -32.50 5.19 -18.15
C PHE A 97 -33.63 5.19 -19.19
N ASP A 98 -34.31 4.06 -19.42
CA ASP A 98 -35.43 3.96 -20.37
C ASP A 98 -36.60 4.87 -19.95
N SER A 99 -37.16 5.62 -20.91
CA SER A 99 -38.36 6.44 -20.71
C SER A 99 -39.60 5.53 -20.67
N LEU A 100 -40.11 5.22 -19.47
CA LEU A 100 -41.31 4.40 -19.28
C LEU A 100 -42.62 5.07 -19.76
N GLU A 101 -42.60 6.37 -20.09
CA GLU A 101 -43.78 7.17 -20.45
C GLU A 101 -44.29 6.94 -21.89
N THR A 102 -43.49 6.38 -22.80
CA THR A 102 -43.92 6.13 -24.20
C THR A 102 -44.83 4.91 -24.37
N GLN A 103 -45.22 4.25 -23.28
CA GLN A 103 -46.17 3.13 -23.29
C GLN A 103 -47.26 3.31 -22.25
N THR A 104 -48.22 4.23 -22.43
CA THR A 104 -49.59 4.07 -21.89
C THR A 104 -50.60 5.01 -22.56
N THR A 105 -51.72 4.47 -23.03
CA THR A 105 -53.02 5.15 -23.01
C THR A 105 -53.63 4.95 -21.60
N PRO A 106 -54.24 5.98 -20.96
CA PRO A 106 -54.63 5.90 -19.56
C PRO A 106 -56.06 5.35 -19.37
N PRO A 107 -56.33 4.56 -18.31
CA PRO A 107 -57.66 4.48 -17.72
C PRO A 107 -57.74 5.20 -16.37
N MET A 108 -58.97 5.64 -16.06
CA MET A 108 -59.33 6.65 -15.05
C MET A 108 -59.20 6.19 -13.59
N ALA A 109 -58.98 7.18 -12.73
CA ALA A 109 -58.83 7.09 -11.29
C ALA A 109 -60.10 6.66 -10.52
N ASN A 110 -59.91 6.04 -9.35
CA ASN A 110 -60.72 6.28 -8.14
C ASN A 110 -60.07 5.73 -6.84
N GLY A 111 -59.94 6.59 -5.83
CA GLY A 111 -60.40 6.33 -4.44
C GLY A 111 -59.49 5.70 -3.36
N HIS A 112 -58.84 6.55 -2.56
CA HIS A 112 -58.60 6.55 -1.08
C HIS A 112 -57.92 5.41 -0.25
N SER A 113 -56.81 5.81 0.40
CA SER A 113 -56.35 5.60 1.82
C SER A 113 -55.62 4.29 2.23
N PRO A 114 -54.93 4.22 3.41
CA PRO A 114 -53.82 5.03 3.96
C PRO A 114 -52.59 4.18 4.43
N HIS A 115 -51.52 4.87 4.86
CA HIS A 115 -50.15 4.43 5.23
C HIS A 115 -49.97 3.18 6.13
N HIS A 116 -48.95 2.35 5.81
CA HIS A 116 -48.06 1.69 6.77
C HIS A 116 -46.68 1.39 6.14
N SER A 117 -45.61 1.75 6.85
CA SER A 117 -44.20 1.66 6.47
C SER A 117 -43.61 0.26 6.70
N ASP A 118 -43.31 -0.44 5.60
CA ASP A 118 -42.34 -1.55 5.39
C ASP A 118 -42.66 -2.35 4.09
N GLY A 119 -43.67 -1.92 3.32
CA GLY A 119 -44.11 -2.57 2.07
C GLY A 119 -43.75 -1.87 0.75
N TYR A 120 -42.90 -0.83 0.74
CA TYR A 120 -42.75 0.04 -0.43
C TYR A 120 -42.29 -0.65 -1.73
N THR A 121 -41.43 -1.67 -1.66
CA THR A 121 -41.01 -2.42 -2.85
C THR A 121 -42.16 -3.24 -3.44
N HIS A 122 -43.04 -3.78 -2.59
CA HIS A 122 -44.20 -4.56 -3.02
C HIS A 122 -45.33 -3.68 -3.57
N ASP A 123 -45.50 -2.47 -3.03
CA ASP A 123 -46.48 -1.49 -3.52
C ASP A 123 -46.06 -0.85 -4.85
N LEU A 124 -44.76 -0.63 -5.09
CA LEU A 124 -44.26 -0.20 -6.40
C LEU A 124 -44.48 -1.29 -7.47
N ILE A 125 -44.17 -2.55 -7.17
CA ILE A 125 -44.43 -3.68 -8.07
C ILE A 125 -45.94 -3.78 -8.39
N ARG A 126 -46.81 -3.43 -7.43
CA ARG A 126 -48.27 -3.41 -7.63
C ARG A 126 -48.72 -2.25 -8.52
N LYS A 127 -48.07 -1.08 -8.43
CA LYS A 127 -48.36 0.11 -9.25
C LYS A 127 -47.89 -0.05 -10.72
N TYR A 128 -46.88 -0.89 -10.96
CA TYR A 128 -46.35 -1.23 -12.29
C TYR A 128 -46.76 -2.64 -12.76
N ALA A 129 -47.73 -3.28 -12.11
CA ALA A 129 -48.20 -4.63 -12.44
C ALA A 129 -48.83 -4.76 -13.83
N GLU A 130 -49.10 -3.64 -14.51
CA GLU A 130 -49.60 -3.60 -15.90
C GLU A 130 -48.49 -3.76 -16.96
N TYR A 131 -47.21 -3.59 -16.59
CA TYR A 131 -46.06 -3.88 -17.47
C TYR A 131 -45.65 -5.35 -17.32
N GLN A 132 -45.38 -6.06 -18.42
CA GLN A 132 -44.75 -7.38 -18.35
C GLN A 132 -43.35 -7.23 -17.73
N PRO A 133 -43.10 -7.71 -16.50
CA PRO A 133 -41.83 -7.48 -15.83
C PRO A 133 -40.71 -8.23 -16.56
N THR A 134 -39.69 -7.50 -16.97
CA THR A 134 -38.47 -8.10 -17.53
C THR A 134 -37.64 -8.71 -16.41
N GLN A 135 -37.08 -9.89 -16.68
CA GLN A 135 -36.20 -10.58 -15.74
C GLN A 135 -34.76 -10.17 -15.99
N ILE A 136 -34.14 -9.51 -15.02
CA ILE A 136 -32.75 -9.07 -15.08
C ILE A 136 -31.92 -9.94 -14.15
N ARG A 137 -30.88 -10.57 -14.70
CA ARG A 137 -29.94 -11.38 -13.91
C ARG A 137 -28.84 -10.49 -13.37
N TYR A 138 -28.50 -10.66 -12.11
CA TYR A 138 -27.39 -9.94 -11.48
C TYR A 138 -26.72 -10.79 -10.40
N PHE A 139 -25.47 -10.48 -10.08
CA PHE A 139 -24.82 -10.98 -8.87
C PHE A 139 -24.15 -9.84 -8.12
N THR A 140 -23.79 -10.07 -6.86
CA THR A 140 -23.08 -9.09 -6.05
C THR A 140 -21.76 -9.69 -5.57
N LEU A 141 -20.65 -9.01 -5.85
CA LEU A 141 -19.32 -9.39 -5.39
C LEU A 141 -18.67 -8.15 -4.78
N HIS A 142 -18.10 -8.31 -3.58
CA HIS A 142 -17.39 -7.23 -2.87
C HIS A 142 -18.19 -5.91 -2.70
N SER A 143 -19.53 -6.00 -2.61
CA SER A 143 -20.45 -4.85 -2.53
C SER A 143 -20.71 -4.11 -3.86
N THR A 144 -20.17 -4.59 -4.97
CA THR A 144 -20.51 -4.15 -6.34
C THR A 144 -21.53 -5.09 -6.96
N LYS A 145 -22.55 -4.54 -7.64
CA LYS A 145 -23.56 -5.31 -8.36
C LYS A 145 -23.20 -5.38 -9.84
N TYR A 146 -23.27 -6.58 -10.39
CA TYR A 146 -23.00 -6.86 -11.80
C TYR A 146 -24.28 -7.34 -12.47
N TYR A 147 -24.71 -6.66 -13.53
CA TYR A 147 -25.94 -6.90 -14.27
C TYR A 147 -25.65 -7.56 -15.61
N TRP A 148 -26.51 -8.47 -16.04
CA TRP A 148 -26.37 -9.12 -17.34
C TRP A 148 -26.76 -8.17 -18.48
N ASN A 149 -25.83 -7.92 -19.40
CA ASN A 149 -26.06 -7.20 -20.65
C ASN A 149 -26.22 -8.21 -21.80
N ASP A 150 -27.37 -8.17 -22.48
CA ASP A 150 -27.66 -9.04 -23.63
C ASP A 150 -26.89 -8.61 -24.91
N GLU A 151 -26.44 -7.37 -25.03
CA GLU A 151 -25.71 -6.88 -26.22
C GLU A 151 -24.26 -7.36 -26.20
N VAL A 152 -23.59 -7.15 -25.07
CA VAL A 152 -22.20 -7.57 -24.84
C VAL A 152 -22.11 -9.05 -24.45
N GLN A 153 -23.26 -9.68 -24.17
CA GLN A 153 -23.37 -11.03 -23.64
C GLN A 153 -22.51 -11.24 -22.38
N ASN A 154 -22.34 -10.23 -21.53
CA ASN A 154 -21.47 -10.30 -20.36
C ASN A 154 -22.12 -9.61 -19.14
N PHE A 155 -21.52 -9.78 -17.97
CA PHE A 155 -21.92 -9.07 -16.77
C PHE A 155 -21.15 -7.75 -16.64
N GLU A 156 -21.87 -6.65 -16.43
CA GLU A 156 -21.33 -5.29 -16.37
C GLU A 156 -21.77 -4.57 -15.10
N VAL A 157 -20.98 -3.59 -14.67
CA VAL A 157 -21.29 -2.73 -13.53
C VAL A 157 -21.99 -1.48 -14.06
N LEU A 158 -23.09 -1.09 -13.42
CA LEU A 158 -23.74 0.19 -13.68
C LEU A 158 -23.11 1.24 -12.77
N THR A 159 -22.43 2.22 -13.34
CA THR A 159 -21.69 3.26 -12.59
C THR A 159 -22.53 4.51 -12.35
N GLY A 160 -23.39 4.90 -13.31
CA GLY A 160 -24.21 6.10 -13.20
C GLY A 160 -24.54 6.74 -14.56
N LEU A 161 -24.61 8.07 -14.59
CA LEU A 161 -24.90 8.84 -15.81
C LEU A 161 -23.80 8.79 -16.87
N GLU A 162 -22.58 8.41 -16.51
CA GLU A 162 -21.46 8.28 -17.44
C GLU A 162 -21.62 7.08 -18.39
N ASP A 163 -22.36 6.05 -17.97
CA ASP A 163 -22.62 4.86 -18.79
C ASP A 163 -23.41 5.20 -20.08
N LEU A 164 -24.04 6.38 -20.13
CA LEU A 164 -24.81 6.88 -21.28
C LEU A 164 -23.97 7.72 -22.27
N GLU A 165 -22.68 7.97 -21.98
CA GLU A 165 -21.82 8.88 -22.77
C GLU A 165 -22.47 10.25 -23.07
N VAL A 166 -23.22 10.77 -22.10
CA VAL A 166 -24.05 11.98 -22.27
C VAL A 166 -23.19 13.21 -22.60
N THR A 167 -23.58 14.00 -23.59
CA THR A 167 -22.89 15.26 -23.91
C THR A 167 -23.19 16.34 -22.87
N CYS A 168 -22.29 17.32 -22.74
CA CYS A 168 -22.45 18.42 -21.79
C CYS A 168 -23.74 19.22 -22.03
N SER A 169 -24.12 19.41 -23.30
CA SER A 169 -25.38 20.05 -23.68
C SER A 169 -26.61 19.27 -23.21
N THR A 170 -26.58 17.94 -23.29
CA THR A 170 -27.68 17.06 -22.89
C THR A 170 -27.90 17.07 -21.37
N ILE A 171 -26.84 17.20 -20.57
CA ILE A 171 -26.97 17.40 -19.11
C ILE A 171 -27.75 18.68 -18.80
N HIS A 172 -27.51 19.76 -19.55
CA HIS A 172 -28.23 21.02 -19.40
C HIS A 172 -29.68 20.96 -19.92
N SER A 173 -29.94 20.32 -21.05
CA SER A 173 -31.27 20.30 -21.66
C SER A 173 -32.22 19.26 -21.05
N GLU A 174 -31.73 18.06 -20.72
CA GLU A 174 -32.57 16.92 -20.32
C GLU A 174 -32.51 16.61 -18.82
N HIS A 175 -31.43 16.97 -18.12
CA HIS A 175 -31.24 16.60 -16.71
C HIS A 175 -31.30 17.78 -15.72
N SER A 176 -31.29 19.03 -16.18
CA SER A 176 -31.29 20.21 -15.31
C SER A 176 -32.63 20.48 -14.59
N THR A 177 -33.74 19.94 -15.11
CA THR A 177 -35.09 20.11 -14.56
C THR A 177 -35.40 19.16 -13.40
N GLY A 178 -34.59 18.11 -13.21
CA GLY A 178 -34.75 17.12 -12.15
C GLY A 178 -35.69 15.96 -12.51
N LEU A 179 -35.56 14.85 -11.80
CA LEU A 179 -36.35 13.64 -12.05
C LEU A 179 -37.77 13.72 -11.49
N THR A 180 -38.71 13.02 -12.14
CA THR A 180 -40.02 12.75 -11.53
C THR A 180 -39.90 11.67 -10.45
N SER A 181 -40.80 11.67 -9.46
CA SER A 181 -40.78 10.66 -8.38
C SER A 181 -40.87 9.22 -8.89
N ASN A 182 -41.54 9.00 -10.03
CA ASN A 182 -41.63 7.69 -10.68
C ASN A 182 -40.29 7.27 -11.30
N GLN A 183 -39.61 8.17 -12.01
CA GLN A 183 -38.28 7.92 -12.59
C GLN A 183 -37.23 7.67 -11.49
N GLN A 184 -37.27 8.47 -10.42
CA GLN A 184 -36.38 8.30 -9.27
C GLN A 184 -36.58 6.93 -8.61
N ALA A 185 -37.83 6.52 -8.36
CA ALA A 185 -38.12 5.22 -7.78
C ALA A 185 -37.71 4.05 -8.70
N TYR A 186 -37.84 4.19 -10.01
CA TYR A 186 -37.39 3.19 -10.98
C TYR A 186 -35.86 3.05 -10.98
N ARG A 187 -35.11 4.16 -11.04
CA ARG A 187 -33.64 4.15 -10.98
C ARG A 187 -33.12 3.57 -9.66
N ARG A 188 -33.84 3.80 -8.55
CA ARG A 188 -33.50 3.24 -7.22
C ARG A 188 -33.52 1.70 -7.19
N LEU A 189 -34.29 1.03 -8.05
CA LEU A 189 -34.27 -0.44 -8.14
C LEU A 189 -32.90 -0.98 -8.59
N PHE A 190 -32.22 -0.24 -9.47
CA PHE A 190 -30.91 -0.62 -9.99
C PHE A 190 -29.80 -0.17 -9.04
N PHE A 191 -29.63 1.15 -8.89
CA PHE A 191 -28.52 1.73 -8.13
C PHE A 191 -28.62 1.46 -6.61
N GLY A 192 -29.82 1.23 -6.09
CA GLY A 192 -30.04 1.00 -4.66
C GLY A 192 -30.05 2.30 -3.86
N VAL A 193 -29.74 2.20 -2.56
CA VAL A 193 -29.63 3.36 -1.67
C VAL A 193 -28.24 3.98 -1.77
N ASN A 194 -28.17 5.30 -1.72
CA ASN A 194 -26.90 6.03 -1.70
C ASN A 194 -26.26 5.95 -0.29
N GLU A 195 -25.63 4.82 0.01
CA GLU A 195 -24.96 4.59 1.29
C GLU A 195 -23.71 3.73 1.10
N ILE A 196 -22.57 4.18 1.65
CA ILE A 196 -21.34 3.37 1.74
C ILE A 196 -21.40 2.56 3.05
N ALA A 197 -22.22 1.52 3.05
CA ALA A 197 -22.48 0.74 4.26
C ALA A 197 -21.41 -0.33 4.50
N VAL A 198 -20.48 -0.07 5.44
CA VAL A 198 -19.53 -1.07 5.93
C VAL A 198 -20.23 -2.01 6.91
N LYS A 199 -20.74 -3.15 6.43
CA LYS A 199 -21.44 -4.10 7.31
C LYS A 199 -20.47 -4.73 8.32
N VAL A 200 -20.58 -4.33 9.58
CA VAL A 200 -19.84 -4.96 10.68
C VAL A 200 -20.37 -6.39 10.86
N PRO A 201 -19.56 -7.44 10.60
CA PRO A 201 -20.03 -8.80 10.77
C PRO A 201 -20.33 -9.09 12.24
N SER A 202 -21.35 -9.91 12.51
CA SER A 202 -21.68 -10.32 13.88
C SER A 202 -20.51 -11.10 14.50
N VAL A 203 -20.38 -11.00 15.83
CA VAL A 203 -19.35 -11.75 16.59
C VAL A 203 -19.42 -13.24 16.26
N PHE A 204 -20.63 -13.77 16.10
CA PHE A 204 -20.85 -15.17 15.74
C PHE A 204 -20.32 -15.53 14.34
N LYS A 205 -20.55 -14.68 13.34
CA LYS A 205 -20.02 -14.90 11.98
C LYS A 205 -18.49 -14.84 11.97
N LEU A 206 -17.91 -13.90 12.71
CA LEU A 206 -16.45 -13.81 12.89
C LEU A 206 -15.89 -15.04 13.62
N LEU A 207 -16.57 -15.50 14.67
CA LEU A 207 -16.20 -16.70 15.42
C LEU A 207 -16.18 -17.94 14.53
N ILE A 208 -17.22 -18.19 13.72
CA ILE A 208 -17.23 -19.31 12.77
C ILE A 208 -16.05 -19.21 11.82
N LYS A 209 -15.82 -18.03 11.23
CA LYS A 209 -14.71 -17.84 10.29
C LYS A 209 -13.34 -18.11 10.93
N GLU A 210 -13.17 -17.72 12.20
CA GLU A 210 -11.94 -17.94 12.95
C GLU A 210 -11.77 -19.41 13.34
N VAL A 211 -12.80 -20.06 13.89
CA VAL A 211 -12.77 -21.47 14.33
C VAL A 211 -12.58 -22.43 13.15
N LEU A 212 -13.10 -22.09 11.97
CA LEU A 212 -12.90 -22.87 10.75
C LEU A 212 -11.50 -22.72 10.13
N ASN A 213 -10.57 -22.01 10.78
CA ASN A 213 -9.17 -22.01 10.36
C ASN A 213 -8.59 -23.44 10.50
N PRO A 214 -7.88 -23.98 9.49
CA PRO A 214 -7.30 -25.33 9.52
C PRO A 214 -6.54 -25.66 10.80
N PHE A 215 -5.89 -24.66 11.40
CA PHE A 215 -5.14 -24.82 12.63
C PHE A 215 -6.01 -25.16 13.85
N TYR A 216 -7.11 -24.44 14.06
CA TYR A 216 -8.02 -24.71 15.18
C TYR A 216 -8.80 -26.02 14.99
N ILE A 217 -9.07 -26.41 13.74
CA ILE A 217 -9.68 -27.72 13.43
C ILE A 217 -8.71 -28.85 13.78
N PHE A 218 -7.43 -28.72 13.40
CA PHE A 218 -6.39 -29.67 13.79
C PHE A 218 -6.23 -29.74 15.31
N GLN A 219 -6.32 -28.60 15.99
CA GLN A 219 -6.27 -28.55 17.44
C GLN A 219 -7.46 -29.24 18.11
N LEU A 220 -8.68 -29.07 17.58
CA LEU A 220 -9.87 -29.78 18.07
C LEU A 220 -9.72 -31.30 17.90
N PHE A 221 -9.21 -31.74 16.75
CA PHE A 221 -8.88 -33.15 16.53
C PHE A 221 -7.86 -33.67 17.56
N SER A 222 -6.83 -32.88 17.85
CA SER A 222 -5.81 -33.23 18.86
C SER A 222 -6.41 -33.36 20.26
N VAL A 223 -7.28 -32.43 20.66
CA VAL A 223 -7.97 -32.47 21.96
C VAL A 223 -8.86 -33.72 22.10
N ILE A 224 -9.56 -34.11 21.04
CA ILE A 224 -10.39 -35.34 21.05
C ILE A 224 -9.50 -36.57 21.23
N LEU A 225 -8.36 -36.61 20.54
CA LEU A 225 -7.40 -37.70 20.65
C LEU A 225 -6.81 -37.79 22.05
N TRP A 226 -6.32 -36.69 22.60
CA TRP A 226 -5.77 -36.63 23.97
C TRP A 226 -6.79 -37.01 25.04
N SER A 227 -8.06 -36.61 24.86
CA SER A 227 -9.14 -37.03 25.76
C SER A 227 -9.46 -38.53 25.65
N ALA A 228 -9.18 -39.16 24.50
CA ALA A 228 -9.35 -40.59 24.29
C ALA A 228 -8.17 -41.42 24.84
N ASP A 229 -7.01 -40.78 25.01
CA ASP A 229 -5.79 -41.31 25.64
C ASP A 229 -5.66 -40.89 27.12
N GLU A 230 -6.77 -40.47 27.74
CA GLU A 230 -6.87 -40.13 29.16
C GLU A 230 -6.05 -38.90 29.64
N TYR A 231 -5.49 -38.10 28.72
CA TYR A 231 -4.82 -36.81 28.98
C TYR A 231 -5.80 -35.64 29.18
N TYR A 232 -6.70 -35.77 30.16
CA TYR A 232 -7.80 -34.82 30.37
C TYR A 232 -7.32 -33.43 30.81
N TYR A 233 -6.31 -33.35 31.67
CA TYR A 233 -5.85 -32.07 32.22
C TYR A 233 -5.13 -31.23 31.17
N TYR A 234 -4.25 -31.88 30.40
CA TYR A 234 -3.54 -31.22 29.31
C TYR A 234 -4.51 -30.76 28.21
N ALA A 235 -5.43 -31.64 27.78
CA ALA A 235 -6.44 -31.31 26.78
C ALA A 235 -7.32 -30.12 27.22
N ALA A 236 -7.75 -30.08 28.49
CA ALA A 236 -8.55 -28.98 29.04
C ALA A 236 -7.79 -27.65 29.06
N ALA A 237 -6.51 -27.67 29.43
CA ALA A 237 -5.67 -26.46 29.46
C ALA A 237 -5.48 -25.86 28.06
N ILE A 238 -5.26 -26.69 27.05
CA ILE A 238 -5.12 -26.26 25.65
C ILE A 238 -6.43 -25.66 25.13
N VAL A 239 -7.59 -26.25 25.44
CA VAL A 239 -8.90 -25.67 25.10
C VAL A 239 -9.07 -24.28 25.73
N PHE A 240 -8.73 -24.13 27.02
CA PHE A 240 -8.82 -22.84 27.72
C PHE A 240 -7.94 -21.76 27.04
N MET A 241 -6.70 -22.11 26.69
CA MET A 241 -5.78 -21.22 25.99
C MET A 241 -6.31 -20.81 24.61
N SER A 242 -6.89 -21.74 23.86
CA SER A 242 -7.48 -21.43 22.56
C SER A 242 -8.72 -20.55 22.66
N VAL A 243 -9.56 -20.74 23.68
CA VAL A 243 -10.71 -19.85 23.92
C VAL A 243 -10.24 -18.41 24.18
N ILE A 244 -9.20 -18.21 25.00
CA ILE A 244 -8.62 -16.88 25.25
C ILE A 244 -8.02 -16.28 23.97
N SER A 245 -7.29 -17.09 23.19
CA SER A 245 -6.68 -16.67 21.92
C SER A 245 -7.75 -16.21 20.92
N ILE A 246 -8.80 -17.04 20.71
CA ILE A 246 -9.92 -16.75 19.82
C ILE A 246 -10.68 -15.51 20.31
N ALA A 247 -10.98 -15.40 21.60
CA ALA A 247 -11.67 -14.23 22.17
C ALA A 247 -10.87 -12.93 21.95
N THR A 248 -9.55 -12.97 22.15
CA THR A 248 -8.66 -11.81 21.94
C THR A 248 -8.59 -11.45 20.45
N SER A 249 -8.41 -12.45 19.57
CA SER A 249 -8.41 -12.28 18.11
C SER A 249 -9.72 -11.64 17.64
N LEU A 250 -10.87 -12.18 18.04
CA LEU A 250 -12.20 -11.67 17.71
C LEU A 250 -12.43 -10.24 18.22
N TYR A 251 -11.98 -9.92 19.45
CA TYR A 251 -12.08 -8.56 19.97
C TYR A 251 -11.27 -7.59 19.10
N THR A 252 -10.03 -7.95 18.73
CA THR A 252 -9.20 -7.11 17.87
C THR A 252 -9.77 -6.92 16.48
N ILE A 253 -10.24 -8.00 15.83
CA ILE A 253 -10.87 -7.96 14.49
C ILE A 253 -12.15 -7.11 14.53
N LYS A 254 -13.02 -7.33 15.53
CA LYS A 254 -14.25 -6.53 15.67
C LYS A 254 -13.95 -5.06 15.87
N LYS A 255 -12.98 -4.73 16.73
CA LYS A 255 -12.57 -3.34 16.97
C LYS A 255 -12.06 -2.65 15.70
N GLN A 256 -11.34 -3.37 14.84
CA GLN A 256 -10.91 -2.87 13.53
C GLN A 256 -12.10 -2.59 12.60
N TYR A 257 -13.07 -3.51 12.51
CA TYR A 257 -14.29 -3.29 11.69
C TYR A 257 -15.14 -2.12 12.20
N VAL A 258 -15.28 -1.96 13.52
CA VAL A 258 -16.02 -0.84 14.12
C VAL A 258 -15.32 0.49 13.83
N MET A 259 -14.00 0.56 14.03
CA MET A 259 -13.24 1.77 13.71
C MET A 259 -13.39 2.17 12.22
N LEU A 260 -13.37 1.20 11.30
CA LEU A 260 -13.58 1.45 9.88
C LEU A 260 -15.02 1.88 9.56
N HIS A 261 -16.01 1.25 10.20
CA HIS A 261 -17.42 1.64 10.06
C HIS A 261 -17.68 3.06 10.55
N ASP A 262 -17.14 3.44 11.71
CA ASP A 262 -17.32 4.77 12.30
C ASP A 262 -16.65 5.86 11.46
N MET A 263 -15.50 5.55 10.85
CA MET A 263 -14.81 6.44 9.90
C MET A 263 -15.67 6.74 8.66
N VAL A 264 -16.42 5.75 8.18
CA VAL A 264 -17.27 5.88 6.96
C VAL A 264 -18.65 6.45 7.27
N SER A 265 -19.26 6.07 8.41
CA SER A 265 -20.64 6.43 8.76
C SER A 265 -20.82 7.87 9.24
N ALA A 266 -19.77 8.51 9.77
CA ALA A 266 -19.83 9.91 10.23
C ALA A 266 -20.20 10.93 9.13
N HIS A 267 -20.20 10.52 7.86
CA HIS A 267 -20.39 11.38 6.69
C HIS A 267 -21.48 10.89 5.71
N SER A 268 -22.31 9.89 6.05
CA SER A 268 -23.18 9.21 5.07
C SER A 268 -24.65 9.64 5.05
N ILE A 269 -25.18 10.25 6.12
CA ILE A 269 -26.60 10.61 6.21
C ILE A 269 -26.74 12.12 6.46
N VAL A 270 -27.17 12.84 5.43
CA VAL A 270 -27.39 14.30 5.44
C VAL A 270 -28.75 14.59 4.79
N ARG A 271 -29.44 15.64 5.24
CA ARG A 271 -30.65 16.12 4.55
C ARG A 271 -30.25 16.97 3.36
N VAL A 272 -30.89 16.74 2.22
CA VAL A 272 -30.59 17.42 0.96
C VAL A 272 -31.87 17.97 0.35
N SER A 273 -31.79 19.17 -0.19
CA SER A 273 -32.86 19.76 -0.97
C SER A 273 -32.74 19.29 -2.42
N VAL A 274 -33.79 18.66 -2.96
CA VAL A 274 -33.83 18.08 -4.33
C VAL A 274 -34.89 18.80 -5.16
N CYS A 275 -34.52 19.22 -6.37
CA CYS A 275 -35.42 19.81 -7.36
C CYS A 275 -36.07 18.69 -8.18
N ARG A 276 -37.40 18.66 -8.23
CA ARG A 276 -38.19 17.73 -9.06
C ARG A 276 -38.56 18.37 -10.40
N ALA A 277 -39.00 17.56 -11.36
CA ALA A 277 -39.40 18.04 -12.70
C ALA A 277 -40.51 19.12 -12.69
N SER A 278 -41.29 19.22 -11.61
CA SER A 278 -42.29 20.29 -11.38
C SER A 278 -41.66 21.63 -10.95
N ASN A 279 -40.33 21.70 -10.84
CA ASN A 279 -39.57 22.82 -10.25
C ASN A 279 -39.81 23.02 -8.74
N ASP A 280 -40.49 22.08 -8.08
CA ASP A 280 -40.66 22.07 -6.62
C ASP A 280 -39.38 21.56 -5.94
N ILE A 281 -39.04 22.18 -4.81
CA ILE A 281 -37.90 21.80 -3.96
C ILE A 281 -38.44 20.95 -2.81
N GLU A 282 -37.97 19.71 -2.73
CA GLU A 282 -38.33 18.75 -1.69
C GLU A 282 -37.11 18.46 -0.80
N GLU A 283 -37.33 18.37 0.51
CA GLU A 283 -36.31 17.91 1.45
C GLU A 283 -36.29 16.38 1.52
N ALA A 284 -35.22 15.77 1.00
CA ALA A 284 -35.01 14.32 1.00
C ALA A 284 -33.79 13.91 1.85
N LEU A 285 -33.70 12.62 2.19
CA LEU A 285 -32.48 12.07 2.78
C LEU A 285 -31.46 11.77 1.69
N SER A 286 -30.17 11.99 1.99
CA SER A 286 -29.07 11.67 1.08
C SER A 286 -29.07 10.22 0.57
N THR A 287 -29.64 9.29 1.35
CA THR A 287 -29.79 7.87 1.02
C THR A 287 -30.76 7.59 -0.12
N ASP A 288 -31.67 8.52 -0.40
CA ASP A 288 -32.70 8.39 -1.44
C ASP A 288 -32.25 8.94 -2.80
N LEU A 289 -31.07 9.56 -2.87
CA LEU A 289 -30.52 10.11 -4.11
C LEU A 289 -30.17 9.00 -5.09
N VAL A 290 -30.49 9.23 -6.36
CA VAL A 290 -30.10 8.37 -7.48
C VAL A 290 -29.43 9.21 -8.59
N PRO A 291 -28.62 8.60 -9.48
CA PRO A 291 -28.09 9.29 -10.65
C PRO A 291 -29.19 10.00 -11.46
N GLY A 292 -29.03 11.29 -11.69
CA GLY A 292 -29.95 12.19 -12.39
C GLY A 292 -30.82 13.08 -11.49
N ASP A 293 -30.88 12.84 -10.18
CA ASP A 293 -31.50 13.80 -9.27
C ASP A 293 -30.77 15.15 -9.31
N VAL A 294 -31.49 16.26 -9.18
CA VAL A 294 -30.91 17.60 -9.11
C VAL A 294 -30.94 18.08 -7.66
N MET A 295 -29.78 18.24 -7.04
CA MET A 295 -29.67 18.78 -5.69
C MET A 295 -29.43 20.29 -5.70
N VAL A 296 -30.00 20.99 -4.73
CA VAL A 296 -29.74 22.41 -4.45
C VAL A 296 -28.72 22.51 -3.33
N ILE A 297 -27.61 23.20 -3.60
CA ILE A 297 -26.52 23.35 -2.62
C ILE A 297 -26.80 24.59 -1.75
N PRO A 298 -26.88 24.45 -0.42
CA PRO A 298 -27.20 25.57 0.46
C PRO A 298 -26.05 26.59 0.54
N SER A 299 -26.37 27.85 0.85
CA SER A 299 -25.39 28.96 0.91
C SER A 299 -24.38 28.83 2.04
N ASN A 300 -24.82 28.30 3.20
CA ASN A 300 -23.99 28.05 4.37
C ASN A 300 -23.11 26.79 4.29
N GLY A 301 -23.01 26.18 3.11
CA GLY A 301 -22.19 25.00 2.87
C GLY A 301 -22.86 23.69 3.27
N THR A 302 -22.33 22.58 2.75
CA THR A 302 -22.80 21.21 3.05
C THR A 302 -21.71 20.20 2.74
N ILE A 303 -21.77 19.04 3.38
CA ILE A 303 -20.94 17.89 3.01
C ILE A 303 -21.62 17.17 1.86
N MET A 304 -20.89 16.98 0.76
CA MET A 304 -21.43 16.33 -0.43
C MET A 304 -21.69 14.84 -0.16
N PRO A 305 -22.93 14.34 -0.33
CA PRO A 305 -23.25 12.94 -0.08
C PRO A 305 -23.02 12.01 -1.29
N CYS A 306 -22.77 12.56 -2.47
CA CYS A 306 -22.60 11.84 -3.74
C CYS A 306 -21.69 12.63 -4.67
N ASP A 307 -21.29 12.02 -5.79
CA ASP A 307 -20.60 12.75 -6.86
C ASP A 307 -21.65 13.42 -7.75
N ALA A 308 -21.56 14.73 -7.94
CA ALA A 308 -22.54 15.53 -8.67
C ALA A 308 -21.87 16.60 -9.54
N VAL A 309 -22.42 16.87 -10.72
CA VAL A 309 -21.93 17.91 -11.65
C VAL A 309 -22.72 19.21 -11.46
N LEU A 310 -22.03 20.33 -11.34
CA LEU A 310 -22.61 21.65 -11.12
C LEU A 310 -23.18 22.20 -12.42
N VAL A 311 -24.48 22.54 -12.45
CA VAL A 311 -25.19 23.06 -13.64
C VAL A 311 -25.42 24.57 -13.52
N SER A 312 -25.67 25.07 -12.31
CA SER A 312 -25.80 26.50 -12.03
C SER A 312 -25.05 26.90 -10.76
N GLY A 313 -24.50 28.12 -10.74
CA GLY A 313 -23.73 28.68 -9.64
C GLY A 313 -22.27 28.26 -9.60
N THR A 314 -21.58 28.67 -8.53
CA THR A 314 -20.19 28.29 -8.25
C THR A 314 -20.07 27.89 -6.77
N CYS A 315 -19.19 26.95 -6.46
CA CYS A 315 -19.00 26.43 -5.10
C CYS A 315 -17.54 26.53 -4.70
N ILE A 316 -17.25 26.93 -3.46
CA ILE A 316 -15.93 26.80 -2.86
C ILE A 316 -15.93 25.53 -2.02
N VAL A 317 -15.05 24.60 -2.34
CA VAL A 317 -15.07 23.24 -1.79
C VAL A 317 -13.72 22.92 -1.17
N ASN A 318 -13.74 22.35 0.04
CA ASN A 318 -12.59 21.67 0.60
C ASN A 318 -12.58 20.21 0.12
N GLU A 319 -11.65 19.89 -0.76
CA GLU A 319 -11.48 18.53 -1.31
C GLU A 319 -10.44 17.70 -0.54
N SER A 320 -9.97 18.15 0.62
CA SER A 320 -8.91 17.48 1.40
C SER A 320 -9.20 16.00 1.71
N MET A 321 -10.47 15.61 1.77
CA MET A 321 -10.91 14.23 1.94
C MET A 321 -10.49 13.32 0.76
N LEU A 322 -10.50 13.82 -0.47
CA LEU A 322 -10.17 13.03 -1.66
C LEU A 322 -8.79 13.35 -2.21
N THR A 323 -8.40 14.62 -2.18
CA THR A 323 -7.14 15.10 -2.74
C THR A 323 -6.03 15.20 -1.70
N GLY A 324 -6.33 15.08 -0.41
CA GLY A 324 -5.33 15.27 0.66
C GLY A 324 -4.78 16.70 0.75
N GLU A 325 -5.16 17.59 -0.17
CA GLU A 325 -4.74 18.98 -0.20
C GLU A 325 -5.71 19.80 0.65
N SER A 326 -5.18 20.57 1.60
CA SER A 326 -5.99 21.41 2.50
C SER A 326 -6.47 22.71 1.87
N VAL A 327 -6.09 22.98 0.62
CA VAL A 327 -6.40 24.24 -0.07
C VAL A 327 -7.81 24.16 -0.67
N PRO A 328 -8.71 25.11 -0.33
CA PRO A 328 -10.04 25.17 -0.93
C PRO A 328 -9.98 25.44 -2.43
N VAL A 329 -10.85 24.76 -3.18
CA VAL A 329 -10.92 24.84 -4.65
C VAL A 329 -12.27 25.42 -5.08
N THR A 330 -12.24 26.36 -6.03
CA THR A 330 -13.44 26.93 -6.63
C THR A 330 -13.94 26.10 -7.82
N LYS A 331 -15.14 25.55 -7.69
CA LYS A 331 -15.86 24.77 -8.70
C LYS A 331 -16.83 25.66 -9.46
N THR A 332 -16.85 25.52 -10.78
CA THR A 332 -17.67 26.34 -11.69
C THR A 332 -18.74 25.48 -12.36
N ASN A 333 -19.86 26.07 -12.77
CA ASN A 333 -20.88 25.33 -13.51
C ASN A 333 -20.36 24.80 -14.85
N LEU A 334 -20.92 23.67 -15.29
CA LEU A 334 -20.60 23.02 -16.56
C LEU A 334 -20.89 23.98 -17.72
N PRO A 335 -19.97 24.18 -18.67
CA PRO A 335 -20.21 25.04 -19.83
C PRO A 335 -21.41 24.53 -20.65
N ASN A 336 -22.27 25.45 -21.10
CA ASN A 336 -23.36 25.13 -22.00
C ASN A 336 -23.05 25.72 -23.39
N PRO A 337 -22.45 24.95 -24.33
CA PRO A 337 -22.29 25.41 -25.69
C PRO A 337 -23.68 25.60 -26.33
N GLY A 338 -23.98 26.83 -26.78
CA GLY A 338 -25.27 27.12 -27.41
C GLY A 338 -25.50 26.28 -28.68
N GLU A 339 -26.75 26.19 -29.15
CA GLU A 339 -27.21 25.33 -30.26
C GLU A 339 -26.44 25.44 -31.61
N GLY A 340 -25.45 26.34 -31.73
CA GLY A 340 -24.64 26.57 -32.93
C GLY A 340 -23.18 26.07 -32.91
N ASP A 341 -22.58 25.73 -31.75
CA ASP A 341 -21.15 25.35 -31.63
C ASP A 341 -20.99 23.83 -31.39
N LYS A 342 -21.14 23.04 -32.46
CA LYS A 342 -21.04 21.55 -32.39
C LYS A 342 -19.61 21.01 -32.34
N GLU A 343 -18.59 21.85 -32.54
CA GLU A 343 -17.18 21.41 -32.52
C GLU A 343 -16.60 21.26 -31.10
N GLY A 344 -17.34 21.63 -30.04
CA GLY A 344 -16.89 21.59 -28.65
C GLY A 344 -17.78 20.82 -27.66
N ASP A 345 -18.84 20.13 -28.12
CA ASP A 345 -19.76 19.37 -27.25
C ASP A 345 -19.22 17.94 -27.03
N GLY A 346 -18.19 17.83 -26.19
CA GLY A 346 -17.64 16.54 -25.76
C GLY A 346 -18.57 15.78 -24.81
N ALA A 347 -18.41 14.46 -24.77
CA ALA A 347 -19.05 13.62 -23.75
C ALA A 347 -18.58 14.04 -22.35
N TYR A 348 -19.49 14.09 -21.39
CA TYR A 348 -19.11 14.35 -20.01
C TYR A 348 -18.28 13.19 -19.46
N SER A 349 -17.00 13.47 -19.23
CA SER A 349 -16.10 12.63 -18.42
C SER A 349 -15.77 13.35 -17.11
N MET A 350 -15.82 12.64 -15.98
CA MET A 350 -15.45 13.19 -14.67
C MET A 350 -13.96 13.53 -14.55
N GLU A 351 -13.10 12.88 -15.33
CA GLU A 351 -11.66 13.20 -15.37
C GLU A 351 -11.42 14.55 -16.05
N GLU A 352 -12.03 14.77 -17.22
CA GLU A 352 -11.90 16.02 -17.97
C GLU A 352 -12.65 17.18 -17.30
N HIS A 353 -13.84 16.90 -16.74
CA HIS A 353 -14.73 17.89 -16.15
C HIS A 353 -14.63 18.00 -14.62
N LYS A 354 -13.53 17.53 -14.01
CA LYS A 354 -13.28 17.56 -12.56
C LYS A 354 -13.55 18.94 -11.91
N ARG A 355 -13.38 20.04 -12.64
CA ARG A 355 -13.66 21.41 -12.16
C ARG A 355 -15.15 21.72 -11.97
N HIS A 356 -15.99 21.00 -12.68
CA HIS A 356 -17.44 21.13 -12.65
C HIS A 356 -18.08 20.09 -11.73
N THR A 357 -17.32 19.09 -11.28
CA THR A 357 -17.80 18.01 -10.42
C THR A 357 -17.49 18.28 -8.95
N LEU A 358 -18.51 18.12 -8.11
CA LEU A 358 -18.47 18.06 -6.65
C LEU A 358 -18.43 16.59 -6.25
N PHE A 359 -17.48 16.20 -5.40
CA PHE A 359 -17.28 14.79 -5.06
C PHE A 359 -17.81 14.42 -3.67
N CYS A 360 -18.24 13.17 -3.51
CA CYS A 360 -18.73 12.61 -2.26
C CYS A 360 -17.69 12.75 -1.14
N GLY A 361 -18.12 13.28 0.01
CA GLY A 361 -17.30 13.51 1.19
C GLY A 361 -16.57 14.86 1.22
N THR A 362 -16.54 15.60 0.11
CA THR A 362 -15.97 16.96 0.11
C THR A 362 -16.90 17.94 0.84
N HIS A 363 -16.32 18.94 1.50
CA HIS A 363 -17.08 19.95 2.24
C HIS A 363 -17.22 21.21 1.39
N VAL A 364 -18.43 21.51 0.93
CA VAL A 364 -18.75 22.81 0.33
C VAL A 364 -18.73 23.83 1.45
N ILE A 365 -17.79 24.77 1.41
CA ILE A 365 -17.63 25.83 2.41
C ILE A 365 -18.67 26.92 2.17
N GLN A 366 -18.76 27.38 0.92
CA GLN A 366 -19.63 28.48 0.53
C GLN A 366 -20.10 28.29 -0.92
N THR A 367 -21.33 28.72 -1.22
CA THR A 367 -21.79 28.83 -2.61
C THR A 367 -21.90 30.29 -3.02
N ARG A 368 -21.65 30.55 -4.30
CA ARG A 368 -21.79 31.88 -4.92
C ARG A 368 -22.73 31.74 -6.11
N PHE A 369 -23.77 32.56 -6.14
CA PHE A 369 -24.78 32.57 -7.19
C PHE A 369 -25.04 33.98 -7.70
N TYR A 370 -25.56 34.08 -8.91
CA TYR A 370 -25.84 35.35 -9.58
C TYR A 370 -27.36 35.57 -9.65
N SER A 371 -27.80 36.81 -9.46
CA SER A 371 -29.20 37.23 -9.70
C SER A 371 -30.29 36.51 -8.88
N GLY A 372 -29.95 35.94 -7.72
CA GLY A 372 -30.93 35.22 -6.89
C GLY A 372 -31.23 33.77 -7.35
N GLU A 373 -30.50 33.24 -8.33
CA GLU A 373 -30.67 31.84 -8.75
C GLU A 373 -30.09 30.85 -7.74
N LEU A 374 -30.72 29.69 -7.61
CA LEU A 374 -30.24 28.61 -6.75
C LEU A 374 -29.07 27.86 -7.40
N VAL A 375 -28.07 27.50 -6.58
CA VAL A 375 -26.96 26.66 -7.01
C VAL A 375 -27.42 25.21 -7.15
N LYS A 376 -27.41 24.68 -8.37
CA LYS A 376 -27.96 23.35 -8.71
C LYS A 376 -26.86 22.42 -9.21
N ALA A 377 -26.85 21.18 -8.73
CA ALA A 377 -25.96 20.11 -9.19
C ALA A 377 -26.73 18.83 -9.52
N VAL A 378 -26.37 18.14 -10.60
CA VAL A 378 -26.97 16.86 -11.02
C VAL A 378 -26.14 15.71 -10.45
N VAL A 379 -26.77 14.77 -9.76
CA VAL A 379 -26.11 13.59 -9.19
C VAL A 379 -25.63 12.68 -10.32
N VAL A 380 -24.34 12.31 -10.35
CA VAL A 380 -23.74 11.44 -11.38
C VAL A 380 -23.56 10.02 -10.87
N ARG A 381 -22.90 9.86 -9.70
CA ARG A 381 -22.61 8.56 -9.09
C ARG A 381 -23.04 8.54 -7.62
N THR A 382 -23.43 7.36 -7.13
CA THR A 382 -23.91 7.15 -5.75
C THR A 382 -23.29 5.90 -5.10
N GLY A 383 -23.24 5.86 -3.78
CA GLY A 383 -22.76 4.70 -3.00
C GLY A 383 -21.30 4.32 -3.29
N PHE A 384 -21.03 3.01 -3.43
CA PHE A 384 -19.69 2.47 -3.68
C PHE A 384 -19.10 2.86 -5.05
N SER A 385 -19.91 3.34 -5.99
CA SER A 385 -19.44 3.81 -7.31
C SER A 385 -18.83 5.22 -7.25
N THR A 386 -19.08 5.99 -6.17
CA THR A 386 -18.47 7.32 -5.99
C THR A 386 -16.95 7.23 -5.80
N ALA A 387 -16.23 8.32 -6.02
CA ALA A 387 -14.78 8.39 -5.78
C ALA A 387 -14.40 7.95 -4.35
N LYS A 388 -15.14 8.44 -3.34
CA LYS A 388 -15.00 8.01 -1.93
C LYS A 388 -15.36 6.54 -1.73
N GLY A 389 -16.43 6.07 -2.38
CA GLY A 389 -16.88 4.67 -2.33
C GLY A 389 -15.83 3.70 -2.85
N GLN A 390 -15.19 4.01 -3.97
CA GLN A 390 -14.12 3.21 -4.57
C GLN A 390 -12.87 3.15 -3.67
N LEU A 391 -12.51 4.26 -3.01
CA LEU A 391 -11.44 4.28 -2.00
C LEU A 391 -11.75 3.32 -0.85
N VAL A 392 -12.95 3.42 -0.26
CA VAL A 392 -13.39 2.52 0.84
C VAL A 392 -13.48 1.07 0.40
N HIS A 393 -13.97 0.80 -0.81
CA HIS A 393 -14.02 -0.54 -1.41
C HIS A 393 -12.63 -1.18 -1.43
N SER A 394 -11.62 -0.44 -1.89
CA SER A 394 -10.25 -0.94 -1.99
C SER A 394 -9.58 -1.23 -0.63
N ILE A 395 -10.05 -0.59 0.45
CA ILE A 395 -9.58 -0.83 1.83
C ILE A 395 -10.23 -2.09 2.42
N LEU A 396 -11.51 -2.32 2.11
CA LEU A 396 -12.25 -3.50 2.56
C LEU A 396 -11.78 -4.78 1.87
N TYR A 397 -11.37 -4.67 0.61
CA TYR A 397 -10.96 -5.79 -0.23
C TYR A 397 -9.55 -5.55 -0.82
N PRO A 398 -8.51 -5.51 0.02
CA PRO A 398 -7.16 -5.23 -0.45
C PRO A 398 -6.62 -6.38 -1.29
N LYS A 399 -5.86 -6.04 -2.35
CA LYS A 399 -5.10 -7.04 -3.11
C LYS A 399 -4.12 -7.78 -2.20
N PRO A 400 -4.03 -9.12 -2.30
CA PRO A 400 -3.10 -9.89 -1.50
C PRO A 400 -1.64 -9.55 -1.82
N THR A 401 -0.78 -9.64 -0.82
CA THR A 401 0.68 -9.47 -0.96
C THR A 401 1.37 -10.83 -0.79
N ASP A 402 2.25 -11.24 -1.70
CA ASP A 402 2.89 -12.59 -1.71
C ASP A 402 4.05 -12.62 -0.73
N PHE A 403 3.74 -12.55 0.56
CA PHE A 403 4.79 -12.65 1.56
C PHE A 403 5.18 -14.11 1.80
N LYS A 404 6.35 -14.49 1.27
CA LYS A 404 6.94 -15.85 1.31
C LYS A 404 6.92 -16.48 2.70
N LEU A 405 7.01 -15.69 3.78
CA LEU A 405 6.99 -16.17 5.16
C LEU A 405 5.82 -17.14 5.45
N TYR A 406 4.58 -16.76 5.13
CA TYR A 406 3.42 -17.57 5.50
C TYR A 406 3.32 -18.84 4.64
N ARG A 407 3.59 -18.71 3.34
CA ARG A 407 3.64 -19.85 2.43
C ARG A 407 4.72 -20.85 2.83
N ASP A 408 5.90 -20.36 3.17
CA ASP A 408 7.01 -21.20 3.62
C ASP A 408 6.71 -21.83 5.00
N ALA A 409 5.97 -21.15 5.88
CA ALA A 409 5.54 -21.72 7.16
C ALA A 409 4.61 -22.93 6.95
N TYR A 410 3.65 -22.86 6.03
CA TYR A 410 2.81 -24.01 5.66
C TYR A 410 3.61 -25.14 5.00
N LEU A 411 4.55 -24.81 4.12
CA LEU A 411 5.41 -25.82 3.48
C LEU A 411 6.33 -26.52 4.50
N PHE A 412 6.84 -25.77 5.49
CA PHE A 412 7.61 -26.33 6.58
C PHE A 412 6.75 -27.19 7.51
N LEU A 413 5.52 -26.76 7.81
CA LEU A 413 4.57 -27.59 8.58
C LEU A 413 4.34 -28.94 7.88
N LEU A 414 4.21 -28.95 6.55
CA LEU A 414 4.10 -30.19 5.77
C LEU A 414 5.36 -31.06 5.90
N CYS A 415 6.56 -30.46 5.97
CA CYS A 415 7.80 -31.19 6.23
C CYS A 415 7.83 -31.82 7.63
N LEU A 416 7.31 -31.12 8.66
CA LEU A 416 7.19 -31.67 10.00
C LEU A 416 6.23 -32.86 10.04
N VAL A 417 5.08 -32.77 9.36
CA VAL A 417 4.13 -33.89 9.23
C VAL A 417 4.78 -35.09 8.53
N ALA A 418 5.66 -34.87 7.54
CA ALA A 418 6.40 -35.97 6.91
C ALA A 418 7.37 -36.67 7.89
N ILE A 419 8.04 -35.91 8.77
CA ILE A 419 8.88 -36.48 9.85
C ILE A 419 8.02 -37.24 10.85
N ALA A 420 6.88 -36.68 11.25
CA ALA A 420 5.92 -37.36 12.13
C ALA A 420 5.46 -38.70 11.54
N GLY A 421 5.26 -38.76 10.22
CA GLY A 421 4.92 -40.00 9.51
C GLY A 421 5.95 -41.11 9.66
N ILE A 422 7.25 -40.78 9.81
CA ILE A 422 8.30 -41.78 10.07
C ILE A 422 8.13 -42.33 11.50
N GLY A 423 7.89 -41.45 12.49
CA GLY A 423 7.62 -41.85 13.88
C GLY A 423 6.34 -42.69 14.00
N PHE A 424 5.29 -42.29 13.28
CA PHE A 424 4.03 -43.02 13.20
C PHE A 424 4.23 -44.46 12.75
N VAL A 425 4.96 -44.68 11.64
CA VAL A 425 5.25 -46.04 11.15
C VAL A 425 6.13 -46.81 12.13
N TYR A 426 7.14 -46.16 12.72
CA TYR A 426 8.00 -46.78 13.73
C TYR A 426 7.21 -47.27 14.95
N SER A 427 6.30 -46.43 15.47
CA SER A 427 5.45 -46.77 16.61
C SER A 427 4.54 -47.97 16.31
N ILE A 428 3.89 -47.98 15.14
CA ILE A 428 3.03 -49.12 14.74
C ILE A 428 3.83 -50.43 14.70
N VAL A 429 5.01 -50.41 14.07
CA VAL A 429 5.84 -51.62 13.96
C VAL A 429 6.25 -52.11 15.34
N LEU A 430 6.68 -51.20 16.22
CA LEU A 430 7.10 -51.54 17.57
C LEU A 430 5.95 -52.08 18.43
N SER A 431 4.79 -51.41 18.43
CA SER A 431 3.64 -51.83 19.24
C SER A 431 3.05 -53.16 18.76
N ILE A 432 3.14 -53.47 17.45
CA ILE A 432 2.81 -54.81 16.92
C ILE A 432 3.80 -55.86 17.43
N MET A 433 5.11 -55.57 17.42
CA MET A 433 6.13 -56.50 17.93
C MET A 433 5.95 -56.80 19.42
N ASN A 434 5.48 -55.83 20.20
CA ASN A 434 5.22 -55.96 21.63
C ASN A 434 3.81 -56.51 21.97
N ASN A 435 3.00 -56.92 20.98
CA ASN A 435 1.64 -57.48 21.15
C ASN A 435 0.66 -56.55 21.91
N VAL A 436 0.75 -55.23 21.68
CA VAL A 436 -0.13 -54.22 22.30
C VAL A 436 -1.54 -54.26 21.66
N PRO A 437 -2.64 -53.97 22.42
CA PRO A 437 -3.99 -53.93 21.86
C PRO A 437 -4.16 -52.92 20.72
N ALA A 438 -4.93 -53.28 19.69
CA ALA A 438 -5.11 -52.45 18.49
C ALA A 438 -5.67 -51.04 18.76
N LYS A 439 -6.51 -50.88 19.79
CA LYS A 439 -7.04 -49.56 20.21
C LYS A 439 -5.89 -48.62 20.60
N THR A 440 -5.00 -49.10 21.46
CA THR A 440 -3.83 -48.37 21.97
C THR A 440 -2.86 -48.06 20.84
N ILE A 441 -2.59 -49.02 19.94
CA ILE A 441 -1.75 -48.79 18.74
C ILE A 441 -2.25 -47.61 17.91
N ILE A 442 -3.57 -47.53 17.66
CA ILE A 442 -4.16 -46.46 16.83
C ILE A 442 -4.03 -45.10 17.53
N ILE A 443 -4.32 -45.03 18.84
CA ILE A 443 -4.29 -43.78 19.60
C ILE A 443 -2.85 -43.27 19.74
N GLU A 444 -1.93 -44.09 20.26
CA GLU A 444 -0.52 -43.72 20.46
C GLU A 444 0.16 -43.30 19.16
N SER A 445 -0.11 -44.02 18.07
CA SER A 445 0.50 -43.68 16.77
C SER A 445 -0.01 -42.32 16.28
N LEU A 446 -1.32 -42.06 16.38
CA LEU A 446 -1.89 -40.77 15.96
C LEU A 446 -1.45 -39.61 16.87
N ASP A 447 -1.14 -39.85 18.15
CA ASP A 447 -0.62 -38.82 19.07
C ASP A 447 0.75 -38.27 18.64
N ILE A 448 1.61 -39.10 18.06
CA ILE A 448 2.90 -38.67 17.49
C ILE A 448 2.70 -37.55 16.43
N ILE A 449 1.62 -37.63 15.67
CA ILE A 449 1.29 -36.64 14.63
C ILE A 449 0.83 -35.32 15.27
N THR A 450 0.05 -35.37 16.36
CA THR A 450 -0.49 -34.18 17.05
C THR A 450 0.61 -33.43 17.82
N ILE A 451 1.52 -34.14 18.50
CA ILE A 451 2.67 -33.55 19.22
C ILE A 451 3.60 -32.76 18.29
N THR A 452 3.73 -33.20 17.04
CA THR A 452 4.63 -32.58 16.07
C THR A 452 4.16 -31.18 15.62
N VAL A 453 2.87 -30.85 15.77
CA VAL A 453 2.29 -29.58 15.33
C VAL A 453 2.03 -28.66 16.55
N PRO A 454 2.81 -27.59 16.71
CA PRO A 454 2.72 -26.72 17.88
C PRO A 454 1.37 -25.97 17.97
N PRO A 455 0.55 -26.14 19.03
CA PRO A 455 -0.77 -25.49 19.17
C PRO A 455 -0.71 -23.97 19.38
N ALA A 456 0.44 -23.42 19.76
CA ALA A 456 0.62 -21.98 19.92
C ALA A 456 1.20 -21.28 18.68
N LEU A 457 1.49 -21.99 17.58
CA LEU A 457 2.27 -21.45 16.45
C LEU A 457 1.68 -20.16 15.82
N PRO A 458 0.38 -20.05 15.50
CA PRO A 458 -0.18 -18.82 14.91
C PRO A 458 -0.19 -17.64 15.89
N ALA A 459 -0.49 -17.90 17.16
CA ALA A 459 -0.47 -16.89 18.22
C ALA A 459 0.96 -16.36 18.45
N ALA A 460 1.94 -17.25 18.45
CA ALA A 460 3.36 -16.92 18.58
C ALA A 460 3.86 -16.03 17.42
N MET A 461 3.51 -16.37 16.18
CA MET A 461 3.91 -15.60 14.99
C MET A 461 3.30 -14.20 14.96
N THR A 462 2.07 -14.03 15.46
CA THR A 462 1.37 -12.74 15.51
C THR A 462 1.85 -11.85 16.66
N ALA A 463 2.31 -12.42 17.78
CA ALA A 463 2.79 -11.67 18.94
C ALA A 463 3.90 -10.67 18.59
N GLY A 464 4.91 -11.09 17.81
CA GLY A 464 6.00 -10.21 17.39
C GLY A 464 5.54 -9.00 16.56
N ILE A 465 4.54 -9.19 15.69
CA ILE A 465 3.95 -8.14 14.85
C ILE A 465 3.15 -7.15 15.72
N VAL A 466 2.32 -7.66 16.63
CA VAL A 466 1.51 -6.84 17.54
C VAL A 466 2.40 -5.98 18.44
N TYR A 467 3.50 -6.53 18.96
CA TYR A 467 4.45 -5.76 19.76
C TYR A 467 5.18 -4.69 18.92
N ALA A 468 5.56 -5.00 17.68
CA ALA A 468 6.14 -4.01 16.77
C ALA A 468 5.13 -2.89 16.45
N GLN A 469 3.87 -3.21 16.17
CA GLN A 469 2.81 -2.24 15.95
C GLN A 469 2.61 -1.31 17.15
N ARG A 470 2.65 -1.86 18.38
CA ARG A 470 2.57 -1.06 19.61
C ARG A 470 3.77 -0.11 19.76
N ARG A 471 4.97 -0.53 19.39
CA ARG A 471 6.17 0.33 19.43
C ARG A 471 6.10 1.43 18.39
N LEU A 472 5.71 1.13 17.16
CA LEU A 472 5.49 2.11 16.09
C LEU A 472 4.46 3.17 16.50
N LYS A 473 3.34 2.74 17.10
CA LYS A 473 2.29 3.65 17.60
C LYS A 473 2.82 4.62 18.65
N ARG A 474 3.76 4.21 19.52
CA ARG A 474 4.39 5.13 20.51
C ARG A 474 5.28 6.19 19.88
N ILE A 475 5.84 5.92 18.71
CA ILE A 475 6.69 6.85 17.96
C ILE A 475 5.82 7.76 17.04
N GLY A 476 4.50 7.58 17.04
CA GLY A 476 3.58 8.35 16.20
C GLY A 476 3.40 7.81 14.78
N ILE A 477 3.74 6.53 14.55
CA ILE A 477 3.48 5.83 13.29
C ILE A 477 2.31 4.86 13.50
N PHE A 478 1.18 5.17 12.88
CA PHE A 478 -0.01 4.34 12.88
C PHE A 478 0.05 3.33 11.75
N CYS A 479 -0.45 2.12 12.00
CA CYS A 479 -0.45 1.03 11.02
C CYS A 479 -1.85 0.40 10.98
N ILE A 480 -2.45 0.41 9.79
CA ILE A 480 -3.77 -0.17 9.52
C ILE A 480 -3.64 -1.69 9.26
N SER A 481 -2.58 -2.08 8.56
CA SER A 481 -2.31 -3.47 8.12
C SER A 481 -1.06 -4.05 8.78
N PRO A 482 -1.15 -4.70 9.96
CA PRO A 482 0.02 -5.15 10.73
C PRO A 482 0.97 -6.08 9.97
N GLN A 483 0.45 -6.93 9.08
CA GLN A 483 1.27 -7.86 8.29
C GLN A 483 2.31 -7.15 7.41
N ARG A 484 2.03 -5.92 6.95
CA ARG A 484 2.97 -5.14 6.14
C ARG A 484 4.21 -4.69 6.92
N ILE A 485 4.18 -4.69 8.26
CA ILE A 485 5.36 -4.38 9.09
C ILE A 485 6.52 -5.34 8.79
N ASN A 486 6.25 -6.63 8.62
CA ASN A 486 7.28 -7.62 8.28
C ASN A 486 7.83 -7.41 6.86
N ILE A 487 6.99 -6.97 5.93
CA ILE A 487 7.38 -6.65 4.54
C ILE A 487 8.32 -5.43 4.52
N CYS A 488 8.06 -4.43 5.37
CA CYS A 488 8.94 -3.26 5.52
C CYS A 488 10.38 -3.63 5.92
N GLY A 489 10.59 -4.80 6.52
CA GLY A 489 11.93 -5.31 6.82
C GLY A 489 12.77 -5.68 5.59
N GLN A 490 12.14 -5.93 4.44
CA GLN A 490 12.78 -6.31 3.18
C GLN A 490 13.02 -5.14 2.21
N LEU A 491 12.49 -3.95 2.52
CA LEU A 491 12.61 -2.77 1.67
C LEU A 491 14.09 -2.52 1.29
N ASN A 492 14.30 -2.34 -0.01
CA ASN A 492 15.60 -2.01 -0.60
C ASN A 492 15.54 -0.79 -1.53
N LEU A 493 14.34 -0.26 -1.77
CA LEU A 493 14.13 0.97 -2.52
C LEU A 493 12.99 1.76 -1.88
N VAL A 494 13.16 3.07 -1.74
CA VAL A 494 12.12 3.99 -1.27
C VAL A 494 11.99 5.14 -2.26
N CYS A 495 10.76 5.32 -2.76
CA CYS A 495 10.36 6.47 -3.55
C CYS A 495 9.88 7.59 -2.62
N PHE A 496 10.25 8.83 -2.92
CA PHE A 496 9.86 10.03 -2.19
C PHE A 496 9.22 11.04 -3.14
N ASP A 497 8.08 11.62 -2.75
CA ASP A 497 7.65 12.87 -3.35
C ASP A 497 8.57 14.02 -2.91
N LYS A 498 8.67 15.07 -3.71
CA LYS A 498 9.52 16.24 -3.46
C LYS A 498 8.80 17.28 -2.61
N THR A 499 7.68 17.80 -3.10
CA THR A 499 6.96 18.92 -2.47
C THR A 499 6.22 18.39 -1.24
N GLY A 500 6.34 19.08 -0.11
CA GLY A 500 5.71 18.71 1.17
C GLY A 500 6.21 17.41 1.83
N THR A 501 6.96 16.58 1.11
CA THR A 501 7.66 15.41 1.66
C THR A 501 9.14 15.70 1.95
N LEU A 502 9.95 16.04 0.93
CA LEU A 502 11.39 16.36 1.10
C LEU A 502 11.63 17.85 1.39
N THR A 503 10.80 18.71 0.79
CA THR A 503 10.80 20.17 1.00
C THR A 503 9.65 20.57 1.92
N GLU A 504 9.73 21.77 2.48
CA GLU A 504 8.60 22.40 3.17
C GLU A 504 7.41 22.60 2.20
N ASP A 505 6.18 22.70 2.71
CA ASP A 505 4.94 22.79 1.94
C ASP A 505 4.75 24.18 1.28
N GLY A 506 5.56 25.17 1.67
CA GLY A 506 5.51 26.55 1.20
C GLY A 506 6.61 26.91 0.19
N LEU A 507 6.35 27.96 -0.59
CA LEU A 507 7.30 28.61 -1.49
C LEU A 507 7.64 29.99 -0.93
N ASP A 508 8.93 30.30 -0.79
CA ASP A 508 9.35 31.65 -0.43
C ASP A 508 9.72 32.43 -1.69
N LEU A 509 9.23 33.68 -1.79
CA LEU A 509 9.67 34.59 -2.85
C LEU A 509 11.14 34.94 -2.61
N TRP A 510 12.00 34.57 -3.54
CA TRP A 510 13.43 34.89 -3.49
C TRP A 510 13.72 36.24 -4.17
N GLY A 511 13.03 36.53 -5.28
CA GLY A 511 13.18 37.81 -5.99
C GLY A 511 12.35 37.91 -7.26
N VAL A 512 12.36 39.10 -7.86
CA VAL A 512 11.70 39.40 -9.14
C VAL A 512 12.69 39.94 -10.16
N GLN A 513 12.59 39.47 -11.40
CA GLN A 513 13.41 39.89 -12.53
C GLN A 513 12.53 40.51 -13.61
N ARG A 514 12.46 41.84 -13.66
CA ARG A 514 11.61 42.57 -14.60
C ARG A 514 12.30 42.73 -15.96
N VAL A 515 11.50 42.81 -17.03
CA VAL A 515 11.97 43.13 -18.37
C VAL A 515 11.50 44.51 -18.77
N GLU A 516 12.44 45.34 -19.20
CA GLU A 516 12.16 46.66 -19.80
C GLU A 516 12.91 46.76 -21.13
N LYS A 517 12.20 47.14 -22.19
CA LYS A 517 12.75 47.29 -23.56
C LYS A 517 13.50 46.03 -24.08
N GLY A 518 13.01 44.84 -23.74
CA GLY A 518 13.60 43.57 -24.19
C GLY A 518 14.91 43.19 -23.46
N THR A 519 15.21 43.79 -22.32
CA THR A 519 16.39 43.45 -21.49
C THR A 519 15.99 43.21 -20.05
N PHE A 520 16.63 42.25 -19.37
CA PHE A 520 16.42 42.05 -17.93
C PHE A 520 17.03 43.20 -17.12
N HIS A 521 16.23 43.77 -16.22
CA HIS A 521 16.69 44.72 -15.21
C HIS A 521 17.31 43.99 -14.01
N LEU A 522 18.11 44.64 -13.16
CA LEU A 522 18.68 44.06 -11.93
C LEU A 522 17.61 43.38 -11.06
N SER A 523 17.95 42.22 -10.50
CA SER A 523 17.06 41.45 -9.61
C SER A 523 16.71 42.25 -8.36
N GLU A 524 15.43 42.30 -8.01
CA GLU A 524 14.92 43.03 -6.85
C GLU A 524 14.38 42.04 -5.82
N GLU A 525 14.82 42.18 -4.56
CA GLU A 525 14.39 41.29 -3.45
C GLU A 525 12.91 41.49 -3.06
N ASN A 526 12.34 42.68 -3.31
CA ASN A 526 11.00 43.07 -2.84
C ASN A 526 10.18 43.75 -3.94
N ALA A 527 8.94 43.27 -4.16
CA ALA A 527 8.02 43.79 -5.17
C ALA A 527 7.26 45.07 -4.75
N TYR A 528 7.31 45.46 -3.46
CA TYR A 528 6.52 46.57 -2.90
C TYR A 528 7.21 47.95 -2.87
N LYS A 529 8.31 48.16 -3.62
CA LYS A 529 8.93 49.51 -3.71
C LYS A 529 7.93 50.51 -4.33
N ASP A 530 7.86 51.75 -3.80
CA ASP A 530 6.92 52.80 -4.23
C ASP A 530 6.87 53.04 -5.76
N THR A 531 8.00 52.84 -6.46
CA THR A 531 8.10 52.99 -7.92
C THR A 531 7.43 51.86 -8.72
N LEU A 532 7.21 50.69 -8.10
CA LEU A 532 6.71 49.47 -8.76
C LEU A 532 5.22 49.22 -8.53
N VAL A 533 4.62 49.87 -7.53
CA VAL A 533 3.22 49.64 -7.13
C VAL A 533 2.24 49.84 -8.29
N LYS A 534 2.49 50.79 -9.21
CA LYS A 534 1.66 51.04 -10.40
C LYS A 534 2.14 50.31 -11.68
N SER A 535 3.12 49.41 -11.58
CA SER A 535 3.66 48.70 -12.75
C SER A 535 2.72 47.59 -13.22
N GLN A 536 2.75 47.28 -14.52
CA GLN A 536 2.03 46.15 -15.10
C GLN A 536 2.49 44.80 -14.52
N PHE A 537 3.75 44.73 -14.05
CA PHE A 537 4.32 43.56 -13.38
C PHE A 537 3.61 43.26 -12.04
N VAL A 538 3.52 44.27 -11.16
CA VAL A 538 2.84 44.13 -9.86
C VAL A 538 1.33 43.95 -10.06
N ALA A 539 0.73 44.65 -11.02
CA ALA A 539 -0.68 44.43 -11.38
C ALA A 539 -0.95 42.99 -11.83
N CYS A 540 -0.02 42.38 -12.59
CA CYS A 540 -0.11 40.98 -12.98
C CYS A 540 0.01 40.04 -11.77
N MET A 541 0.95 40.27 -10.85
CA MET A 541 1.07 39.49 -9.61
C MET A 541 -0.19 39.60 -8.73
N ALA A 542 -0.76 40.80 -8.62
CA ALA A 542 -1.92 41.06 -7.78
C ALA A 542 -3.24 40.58 -8.39
N THR A 543 -3.36 40.40 -9.71
CA THR A 543 -4.63 40.03 -10.36
C THR A 543 -4.67 38.60 -10.86
N CYS A 544 -3.52 38.04 -11.26
CA CYS A 544 -3.43 36.73 -11.87
C CYS A 544 -3.37 35.64 -10.78
N HIS A 545 -4.45 35.42 -10.03
CA HIS A 545 -4.52 34.43 -8.97
C HIS A 545 -5.92 33.80 -8.84
N SER A 546 -6.00 32.66 -8.16
CA SER A 546 -7.28 32.01 -7.81
C SER A 546 -7.70 32.22 -6.34
N LEU A 547 -7.02 33.12 -5.62
CA LEU A 547 -7.29 33.40 -4.20
C LEU A 547 -8.71 33.92 -3.98
N THR A 548 -9.28 33.50 -2.86
CA THR A 548 -10.60 33.93 -2.36
C THR A 548 -10.48 34.30 -0.89
N ASN A 549 -11.41 35.12 -0.40
CA ASN A 549 -11.50 35.49 0.99
C ASN A 549 -12.54 34.59 1.68
N ILE A 550 -12.10 33.82 2.69
CA ILE A 550 -12.96 32.94 3.50
C ILE A 550 -12.86 33.42 4.95
N ASP A 551 -13.98 33.85 5.53
CA ASP A 551 -14.05 34.37 6.91
C ASP A 551 -13.04 35.49 7.24
N GLY A 552 -12.72 36.34 6.25
CA GLY A 552 -11.75 37.43 6.40
C GLY A 552 -10.28 37.01 6.24
N LYS A 553 -10.01 35.74 5.94
CA LYS A 553 -8.67 35.21 5.66
C LYS A 553 -8.53 34.86 4.18
N LEU A 554 -7.44 35.32 3.57
CA LEU A 554 -7.08 34.95 2.20
C LEU A 554 -6.73 33.46 2.14
N SER A 555 -7.33 32.74 1.20
CA SER A 555 -7.15 31.31 1.01
C SER A 555 -7.02 30.96 -0.47
N GLY A 556 -6.23 29.94 -0.78
CA GLY A 556 -5.99 29.45 -2.14
C GLY A 556 -4.59 28.86 -2.27
N ASP A 557 -4.10 28.73 -3.51
CA ASP A 557 -2.82 28.10 -3.80
C ASP A 557 -1.67 28.81 -3.04
N PRO A 558 -0.76 28.09 -2.35
CA PRO A 558 0.32 28.70 -1.57
C PRO A 558 1.25 29.59 -2.40
N LEU A 559 1.48 29.26 -3.67
CA LEU A 559 2.26 30.07 -4.61
C LEU A 559 1.55 31.39 -4.89
N ASP A 560 0.24 31.32 -5.13
CA ASP A 560 -0.59 32.51 -5.37
C ASP A 560 -0.65 33.38 -4.13
N LEU A 561 -0.80 32.77 -2.96
CA LEU A 561 -0.84 33.44 -1.66
C LEU A 561 0.47 34.20 -1.42
N LYS A 562 1.61 33.53 -1.60
CA LYS A 562 2.94 34.15 -1.40
C LYS A 562 3.24 35.24 -2.42
N MET A 563 2.83 35.02 -3.67
CA MET A 563 2.93 36.04 -4.73
C MET A 563 2.08 37.27 -4.40
N PHE A 564 0.85 37.09 -3.91
CA PHE A 564 -0.06 38.16 -3.55
C PHE A 564 0.41 38.90 -2.28
N GLU A 565 0.79 38.18 -1.23
CA GLU A 565 1.38 38.72 0.00
C GLU A 565 2.60 39.60 -0.31
N ALA A 566 3.44 39.19 -1.26
CA ALA A 566 4.61 39.96 -1.66
C ALA A 566 4.30 41.30 -2.34
N THR A 567 3.09 41.47 -2.91
CA THR A 567 2.65 42.75 -3.47
C THR A 567 2.21 43.74 -2.40
N GLY A 568 1.76 43.25 -1.23
CA GLY A 568 1.12 44.07 -0.19
C GLY A 568 -0.27 44.60 -0.56
N TRP A 569 -0.87 44.16 -1.67
CA TRP A 569 -2.21 44.58 -2.09
C TRP A 569 -3.30 43.91 -1.26
N ILE A 570 -4.51 44.48 -1.31
CA ILE A 570 -5.70 43.99 -0.61
C ILE A 570 -6.70 43.47 -1.63
N LEU A 571 -7.25 42.26 -1.38
CA LEU A 571 -8.30 41.63 -2.17
C LEU A 571 -9.65 41.92 -1.50
N GLU A 572 -10.55 42.57 -2.23
CA GLU A 572 -11.93 42.81 -1.82
C GLU A 572 -12.89 42.02 -2.73
N GLU A 573 -13.66 41.12 -2.12
CA GLU A 573 -14.73 40.37 -2.77
C GLU A 573 -16.07 40.94 -2.32
N ALA A 574 -17.06 40.93 -3.21
CA ALA A 574 -18.41 41.40 -2.91
C ALA A 574 -19.07 40.50 -1.86
N THR A 575 -19.69 41.11 -0.83
CA THR A 575 -20.45 40.36 0.18
C THR A 575 -21.80 39.87 -0.37
N GLU A 576 -22.40 38.85 0.27
CA GLU A 576 -23.71 38.29 -0.12
C GLU A 576 -24.81 39.36 -0.13
N GLU A 577 -24.75 40.31 0.81
CA GLU A 577 -25.69 41.44 0.90
C GLU A 577 -25.52 42.43 -0.25
N GLU A 578 -24.28 42.80 -0.60
CA GLU A 578 -23.96 43.75 -1.68
C GLU A 578 -24.31 43.20 -3.07
N THR A 579 -24.15 41.90 -3.25
CA THR A 579 -24.46 41.17 -4.50
C THR A 579 -25.98 41.07 -4.73
N SER A 580 -26.77 41.05 -3.65
CA SER A 580 -28.25 41.02 -3.72
C SER A 580 -28.87 42.39 -4.06
N LEU A 581 -28.18 43.48 -3.72
CA LEU A 581 -28.67 44.87 -3.87
C LEU A 581 -28.40 45.47 -5.25
N HIS A 582 -27.36 45.01 -5.95
CA HIS A 582 -26.95 45.56 -7.23
C HIS A 582 -27.21 44.55 -8.36
N ASN A 583 -28.13 44.87 -9.28
CA ASN A 583 -28.33 44.16 -10.56
C ASN A 583 -27.09 44.18 -11.49
N ARG A 584 -25.95 44.71 -11.03
CA ARG A 584 -24.66 44.73 -11.73
C ARG A 584 -23.64 43.98 -10.89
N ILE A 585 -23.02 42.99 -11.53
CA ILE A 585 -21.86 42.23 -11.04
C ILE A 585 -20.85 43.20 -10.45
N MET A 586 -20.62 43.10 -9.14
CA MET A 586 -19.50 43.77 -8.49
C MET A 586 -18.30 42.82 -8.64
N PRO A 587 -17.32 43.13 -9.51
CA PRO A 587 -16.18 42.24 -9.74
C PRO A 587 -15.32 42.17 -8.48
N THR A 588 -14.60 41.06 -8.28
CA THR A 588 -13.52 41.01 -7.30
C THR A 588 -12.52 42.12 -7.60
N VAL A 589 -12.25 43.00 -6.64
CA VAL A 589 -11.37 44.15 -6.81
C VAL A 589 -10.08 43.92 -6.03
N VAL A 590 -8.94 44.25 -6.65
CA VAL A 590 -7.65 44.32 -5.98
C VAL A 590 -7.16 45.75 -5.97
N ARG A 591 -6.64 46.20 -4.82
CA ARG A 591 -6.16 47.58 -4.64
C ARG A 591 -4.92 47.67 -3.74
N PRO A 592 -4.02 48.63 -4.00
CA PRO A 592 -2.89 48.90 -3.11
C PRO A 592 -3.35 49.61 -1.83
N PRO A 593 -2.70 49.38 -0.67
CA PRO A 593 -2.97 50.11 0.56
C PRO A 593 -2.69 51.61 0.41
N LYS A 594 -3.49 52.46 1.08
CA LYS A 594 -3.34 53.94 1.05
C LYS A 594 -1.94 54.42 1.50
N GLN A 595 -1.20 53.61 2.26
CA GLN A 595 0.14 53.93 2.76
C GLN A 595 1.26 53.72 1.73
N LEU A 596 1.01 52.94 0.67
CA LEU A 596 1.97 52.62 -0.41
C LEU A 596 1.81 53.53 -1.64
N MET A 597 0.95 54.55 -1.54
CA MET A 597 0.72 55.53 -2.60
C MET A 597 1.66 56.73 -2.44
N PRO A 598 2.29 57.23 -3.52
CA PRO A 598 3.11 58.45 -3.44
C PRO A 598 2.25 59.66 -3.01
N PRO A 599 2.78 60.58 -2.17
CA PRO A 599 2.05 61.77 -1.75
C PRO A 599 1.73 62.67 -2.96
N GLU A 600 0.48 63.08 -3.09
CA GLU A 600 0.02 63.92 -4.20
C GLU A 600 0.65 65.33 -4.15
N PRO A 601 1.01 65.93 -5.31
CA PRO A 601 1.37 67.34 -5.36
C PRO A 601 0.16 68.22 -5.08
N VAL A 602 0.27 69.07 -4.05
CA VAL A 602 -0.75 70.05 -3.66
C VAL A 602 -0.96 71.06 -4.80
N MET A 603 -2.12 71.02 -5.47
CA MET A 603 -2.55 72.06 -6.40
C MET A 603 -3.90 72.66 -6.00
N SER A 604 -4.06 73.92 -6.40
CA SER A 604 -4.96 74.97 -5.88
C SER A 604 -6.46 74.63 -5.85
N PRO A 605 -7.21 75.16 -4.86
CA PRO A 605 -8.60 74.78 -4.60
C PRO A 605 -9.57 75.68 -5.38
N GLU A 606 -9.85 75.40 -6.64
CA GLU A 606 -10.95 76.07 -7.37
C GLU A 606 -11.27 75.33 -8.68
N GLN A 607 -12.11 74.28 -8.60
CA GLN A 607 -13.18 73.90 -9.56
C GLN A 607 -13.70 72.48 -9.29
N ASP A 608 -15.00 72.41 -8.99
CA ASP A 608 -15.93 71.26 -9.00
C ASP A 608 -15.59 70.01 -8.14
N MET A 609 -16.22 69.97 -6.95
CA MET A 609 -15.97 69.04 -5.85
C MET A 609 -16.73 67.69 -5.89
N GLU A 610 -17.51 67.39 -6.94
CA GLU A 610 -18.37 66.18 -6.97
C GLU A 610 -17.94 65.10 -7.97
N LEU A 611 -16.94 65.35 -8.84
CA LEU A 611 -16.47 64.36 -9.83
C LEU A 611 -15.03 63.87 -9.59
N TYR A 612 -14.29 64.47 -8.65
CA TYR A 612 -12.87 64.17 -8.42
C TYR A 612 -12.59 63.08 -7.39
N GLU A 613 -13.53 62.73 -6.51
CA GLU A 613 -13.30 61.66 -5.52
C GLU A 613 -13.18 60.26 -6.15
N LEU A 614 -13.70 60.03 -7.37
CA LEU A 614 -13.59 58.74 -8.06
C LEU A 614 -12.27 58.54 -8.83
N SER A 615 -11.41 59.55 -8.96
CA SER A 615 -10.19 59.47 -9.79
C SER A 615 -8.92 59.09 -9.03
N SER A 616 -9.00 58.89 -7.70
CA SER A 616 -7.82 58.77 -6.83
C SER A 616 -7.43 57.35 -6.40
N ALA A 617 -8.24 56.32 -6.68
CA ALA A 617 -7.95 54.94 -6.26
C ALA A 617 -7.53 54.06 -7.45
N TYR A 618 -6.28 53.55 -7.44
CA TYR A 618 -5.79 52.59 -8.45
C TYR A 618 -6.37 51.21 -8.15
N GLU A 619 -7.59 50.97 -8.61
CA GLU A 619 -8.37 49.75 -8.33
C GLU A 619 -8.56 48.91 -9.60
N ILE A 620 -8.24 47.62 -9.53
CA ILE A 620 -8.36 46.71 -10.67
C ILE A 620 -9.45 45.68 -10.38
N GLY A 621 -10.49 45.65 -11.21
CA GLY A 621 -11.53 44.64 -11.17
C GLY A 621 -11.19 43.43 -12.03
N ILE A 622 -11.29 42.23 -11.46
CA ILE A 622 -11.13 40.97 -12.19
C ILE A 622 -12.43 40.65 -12.94
N VAL A 623 -12.34 40.48 -14.27
CA VAL A 623 -13.49 40.29 -15.16
C VAL A 623 -13.74 38.82 -15.49
N ARG A 624 -12.67 38.09 -15.83
CA ARG A 624 -12.74 36.66 -16.19
C ARG A 624 -11.43 35.99 -15.84
N GLN A 625 -11.49 34.80 -15.25
CA GLN A 625 -10.31 33.99 -14.91
C GLN A 625 -10.29 32.69 -15.73
N PHE A 626 -9.19 32.46 -16.42
CA PHE A 626 -8.81 31.15 -16.96
C PHE A 626 -7.86 30.52 -15.95
N PRO A 627 -8.30 29.52 -15.18
CA PRO A 627 -7.48 28.93 -14.13
C PRO A 627 -6.22 28.28 -14.71
N PHE A 628 -5.28 27.99 -13.81
CA PHE A 628 -4.14 27.17 -14.15
C PHE A 628 -4.61 25.79 -14.68
N SER A 629 -4.08 25.39 -15.83
CA SER A 629 -4.27 24.04 -16.38
C SER A 629 -2.92 23.34 -16.42
N SER A 630 -2.82 22.14 -15.84
CA SER A 630 -1.58 21.35 -15.83
C SER A 630 -1.13 20.93 -17.23
N ALA A 631 -2.08 20.70 -18.15
CA ALA A 631 -1.79 20.39 -19.55
C ALA A 631 -1.22 21.61 -20.30
N LEU A 632 -1.79 22.80 -20.07
CA LEU A 632 -1.35 24.06 -20.70
C LEU A 632 -0.22 24.79 -19.98
N GLN A 633 0.04 24.41 -18.72
CA GLN A 633 1.05 24.94 -17.81
C GLN A 633 1.00 26.46 -17.58
N ARG A 634 -0.20 27.06 -17.63
CA ARG A 634 -0.39 28.51 -17.48
C ARG A 634 -1.80 28.90 -17.01
N MET A 635 -1.92 30.10 -16.47
CA MET A 635 -3.14 30.79 -16.03
C MET A 635 -3.24 32.15 -16.71
N CYS A 636 -4.45 32.60 -17.02
CA CYS A 636 -4.69 33.94 -17.58
C CYS A 636 -5.89 34.59 -16.90
N VAL A 637 -5.82 35.90 -16.65
CA VAL A 637 -6.91 36.68 -16.06
C VAL A 637 -7.15 37.91 -16.92
N VAL A 638 -8.40 38.16 -17.28
CA VAL A 638 -8.83 39.42 -17.90
C VAL A 638 -9.29 40.34 -16.78
N ALA A 639 -8.69 41.51 -16.70
CA ALA A 639 -8.94 42.51 -15.68
C ALA A 639 -9.21 43.88 -16.32
N ARG A 640 -9.79 44.77 -15.53
CA ARG A 640 -10.14 46.13 -15.95
C ARG A 640 -9.83 47.11 -14.83
N LEU A 641 -9.04 48.13 -15.14
CA LEU A 641 -8.85 49.25 -14.23
C LEU A 641 -10.18 50.01 -14.08
N LEU A 642 -10.65 50.19 -12.85
CA LEU A 642 -11.89 50.91 -12.58
C LEU A 642 -11.76 52.36 -13.04
N GLY A 643 -12.75 52.84 -13.82
CA GLY A 643 -12.71 54.14 -14.50
C GLY A 643 -12.24 54.09 -15.96
N GLU A 644 -11.48 53.08 -16.40
CA GLU A 644 -11.10 52.93 -17.81
C GLU A 644 -12.14 52.11 -18.61
N LYS A 645 -12.28 52.37 -19.92
CA LYS A 645 -13.13 51.55 -20.82
C LYS A 645 -12.44 50.29 -21.36
N ARG A 646 -11.12 50.18 -21.21
CA ARG A 646 -10.29 49.12 -21.79
C ARG A 646 -10.01 48.01 -20.79
N MET A 647 -9.73 46.80 -21.29
CA MET A 647 -9.39 45.63 -20.48
C MET A 647 -7.96 45.19 -20.78
N ASP A 648 -7.32 44.59 -19.78
CA ASP A 648 -5.98 44.01 -19.84
C ASP A 648 -6.06 42.52 -19.56
N ALA A 649 -5.31 41.72 -20.31
CA ALA A 649 -5.11 40.30 -20.06
C ALA A 649 -3.75 40.11 -19.39
N TYR A 650 -3.73 39.49 -18.22
CA TYR A 650 -2.54 39.15 -17.45
C TYR A 650 -2.37 37.64 -17.42
N LEU A 651 -1.16 37.17 -17.68
CA LEU A 651 -0.86 35.74 -17.81
C LEU A 651 0.37 35.39 -16.97
N LYS A 652 0.29 34.25 -16.28
CA LYS A 652 1.41 33.64 -15.56
C LYS A 652 1.53 32.16 -15.90
N GLY A 653 2.74 31.62 -15.92
CA GLY A 653 2.93 30.20 -16.19
C GLY A 653 4.38 29.76 -16.31
N ALA A 654 4.57 28.55 -16.85
CA ALA A 654 5.88 28.01 -17.16
C ALA A 654 6.63 28.95 -18.11
N PRO A 655 7.89 29.35 -17.80
CA PRO A 655 8.61 30.35 -18.57
C PRO A 655 8.67 30.10 -20.07
N GLU A 656 8.92 28.86 -20.48
CA GLU A 656 9.04 28.52 -21.91
C GLU A 656 7.70 28.66 -22.64
N VAL A 657 6.60 28.29 -21.95
CA VAL A 657 5.24 28.40 -22.50
C VAL A 657 4.82 29.85 -22.61
N VAL A 658 5.04 30.66 -21.56
CA VAL A 658 4.71 32.09 -21.57
C VAL A 658 5.50 32.82 -22.66
N ALA A 659 6.81 32.56 -22.76
CA ALA A 659 7.66 33.16 -23.77
C ALA A 659 7.20 32.80 -25.20
N SER A 660 6.71 31.56 -25.43
CA SER A 660 6.20 31.14 -26.74
C SER A 660 4.94 31.88 -27.20
N LEU A 661 4.18 32.45 -26.25
CA LEU A 661 2.96 33.23 -26.51
C LEU A 661 3.23 34.74 -26.60
N CYS A 662 4.44 35.17 -26.26
CA CYS A 662 4.83 36.58 -26.26
C CYS A 662 5.38 37.03 -27.62
N LYS A 663 5.34 38.33 -27.87
CA LYS A 663 5.99 38.94 -29.03
C LYS A 663 7.52 38.81 -28.87
N LYS A 664 8.20 38.37 -29.92
CA LYS A 664 9.65 38.06 -29.89
C LYS A 664 10.53 39.25 -29.49
N ASP A 665 10.12 40.47 -29.81
CA ASP A 665 10.78 41.74 -29.47
C ASP A 665 10.70 42.09 -27.97
N THR A 666 9.78 41.49 -27.22
CA THR A 666 9.63 41.71 -25.77
C THR A 666 10.39 40.69 -24.93
N VAL A 667 10.74 39.53 -25.50
CA VAL A 667 11.49 38.47 -24.80
C VAL A 667 12.99 38.77 -24.90
N PRO A 668 13.73 38.86 -23.78
CA PRO A 668 15.17 39.11 -23.82
C PRO A 668 15.95 38.03 -24.58
N GLU A 669 17.04 38.43 -25.26
CA GLU A 669 17.89 37.49 -25.99
C GLU A 669 18.60 36.48 -25.06
N ASP A 670 18.90 36.89 -23.83
CA ASP A 670 19.52 36.09 -22.76
C ASP A 670 18.49 35.30 -21.92
N PHE A 671 17.20 35.28 -22.32
CA PHE A 671 16.12 34.59 -21.59
C PHE A 671 16.45 33.13 -21.26
N ALA A 672 16.95 32.36 -22.23
CA ALA A 672 17.24 30.95 -22.03
C ALA A 672 18.38 30.74 -21.03
N GLU A 673 19.43 31.56 -21.09
CA GLU A 673 20.59 31.48 -20.20
C GLU A 673 20.20 31.85 -18.76
N VAL A 674 19.48 32.95 -18.56
CA VAL A 674 19.01 33.39 -17.24
C VAL A 674 18.05 32.37 -16.60
N LEU A 675 17.12 31.82 -17.40
CA LEU A 675 16.21 30.78 -16.93
C LEU A 675 16.97 29.51 -16.52
N GLU A 676 17.94 29.10 -17.35
CA GLU A 676 18.77 27.92 -17.08
C GLU A 676 19.60 28.10 -15.80
N ASP A 677 20.16 29.29 -15.57
CA ASP A 677 20.96 29.60 -14.38
C ASP A 677 20.13 29.55 -13.09
N TYR A 678 18.92 30.13 -13.08
CA TYR A 678 18.03 30.05 -11.91
C TYR A 678 17.51 28.63 -11.67
N THR A 679 17.15 27.91 -12.73
CA THR A 679 16.65 26.53 -12.60
C THR A 679 17.74 25.54 -12.19
N LYS A 680 18.99 25.74 -12.62
CA LYS A 680 20.17 24.97 -12.15
C LYS A 680 20.46 25.18 -10.67
N GLN A 681 20.17 26.38 -10.15
CA GLN A 681 20.27 26.70 -8.73
C GLN A 681 19.10 26.16 -7.90
N GLY A 682 18.15 25.45 -8.52
CA GLY A 682 17.03 24.83 -7.81
C GLY A 682 15.86 25.76 -7.54
N PHE A 683 15.87 26.98 -8.08
CA PHE A 683 14.74 27.88 -7.95
C PHE A 683 13.57 27.46 -8.85
N ARG A 684 12.36 27.70 -8.37
CA ARG A 684 11.13 27.62 -9.15
C ARG A 684 10.90 28.97 -9.80
N VAL A 685 10.90 29.00 -11.13
CA VAL A 685 10.78 30.22 -11.92
C VAL A 685 9.42 30.27 -12.61
N ILE A 686 8.76 31.42 -12.56
CA ILE A 686 7.46 31.66 -13.19
C ILE A 686 7.56 32.91 -14.06
N ALA A 687 7.09 32.85 -15.29
CA ALA A 687 7.05 34.03 -16.15
C ALA A 687 5.70 34.72 -16.09
N LEU A 688 5.73 36.04 -16.26
CA LEU A 688 4.57 36.90 -16.38
C LEU A 688 4.52 37.54 -17.77
N ALA A 689 3.31 37.73 -18.29
CA ALA A 689 3.07 38.47 -19.52
C ALA A 689 1.76 39.26 -19.43
N HIS A 690 1.64 40.32 -20.21
CA HIS A 690 0.41 41.10 -20.29
C HIS A 690 0.05 41.46 -21.73
N ARG A 691 -1.23 41.74 -21.99
CA ARG A 691 -1.68 42.28 -23.27
C ARG A 691 -2.84 43.22 -23.06
N ARG A 692 -2.76 44.39 -23.70
CA ARG A 692 -3.89 45.31 -23.81
C ARG A 692 -4.90 44.77 -24.83
N LEU A 693 -6.15 44.57 -24.43
CA LEU A 693 -7.22 44.09 -25.31
C LEU A 693 -7.88 45.26 -26.09
N GLU A 694 -8.52 44.94 -27.21
CA GLU A 694 -9.17 45.94 -28.06
C GLU A 694 -10.36 46.62 -27.34
N SER A 695 -10.53 47.92 -27.56
CA SER A 695 -11.58 48.73 -26.92
C SER A 695 -13.01 48.35 -27.30
N LYS A 696 -13.20 47.48 -28.31
CA LYS A 696 -14.51 47.00 -28.78
C LYS A 696 -15.01 45.75 -28.03
N LEU A 697 -14.18 45.10 -27.20
CA LEU A 697 -14.62 43.95 -26.40
C LEU A 697 -15.49 44.41 -25.22
N THR A 698 -16.79 44.08 -25.29
CA THR A 698 -17.72 44.26 -24.18
C THR A 698 -17.63 43.10 -23.19
N TRP A 699 -18.08 43.33 -21.95
CA TRP A 699 -18.08 42.31 -20.88
C TRP A 699 -18.70 40.97 -21.32
N HIS A 700 -19.88 40.99 -21.95
CA HIS A 700 -20.55 39.78 -22.45
C HIS A 700 -19.74 39.04 -23.52
N LYS A 701 -19.05 39.76 -24.41
CA LYS A 701 -18.23 39.13 -25.45
C LYS A 701 -17.02 38.44 -24.84
N VAL A 702 -16.39 39.05 -23.84
CA VAL A 702 -15.21 38.49 -23.15
C VAL A 702 -15.53 37.14 -22.49
N GLN A 703 -16.76 36.90 -22.04
CA GLN A 703 -17.16 35.62 -21.44
C GLN A 703 -17.20 34.45 -22.45
N ASN A 704 -17.39 34.74 -23.74
CA ASN A 704 -17.55 33.71 -24.77
C ASN A 704 -16.33 33.57 -25.70
N VAL A 705 -15.35 34.47 -25.61
CA VAL A 705 -14.12 34.38 -26.42
C VAL A 705 -13.28 33.19 -25.98
N ASN A 706 -12.74 32.46 -26.95
CA ASN A 706 -11.83 31.34 -26.70
C ASN A 706 -10.50 31.83 -26.08
N ARG A 707 -9.95 31.03 -25.17
CA ARG A 707 -8.71 31.29 -24.42
C ARG A 707 -7.55 31.68 -25.35
N ASP A 708 -7.35 30.95 -26.44
CA ASP A 708 -6.22 31.16 -27.35
C ASP A 708 -6.19 32.56 -28.00
N HIS A 709 -7.36 33.15 -28.24
CA HIS A 709 -7.45 34.51 -28.82
C HIS A 709 -6.99 35.59 -27.84
N ILE A 710 -7.23 35.38 -26.54
CA ILE A 710 -6.83 36.30 -25.47
C ILE A 710 -5.33 36.17 -25.23
N GLU A 711 -4.80 34.94 -25.23
CA GLU A 711 -3.40 34.63 -24.92
C GLU A 711 -2.43 34.86 -26.11
N ALA A 712 -2.90 35.29 -27.28
CA ALA A 712 -2.04 35.56 -28.43
C ALA A 712 -1.27 36.88 -28.30
N ASN A 713 -0.04 36.95 -28.84
CA ASN A 713 0.76 38.19 -28.98
C ASN A 713 0.93 38.98 -27.67
N MET A 714 1.22 38.30 -26.56
CA MET A 714 1.42 38.93 -25.25
C MET A 714 2.74 39.70 -25.19
N GLU A 715 2.88 40.63 -24.26
CA GLU A 715 4.13 41.35 -23.95
C GLU A 715 4.76 40.74 -22.71
N PHE A 716 6.00 40.31 -22.83
CA PHE A 716 6.73 39.65 -21.73
C PHE A 716 7.08 40.66 -20.63
N LEU A 717 6.70 40.37 -19.39
CA LEU A 717 6.90 41.28 -18.25
C LEU A 717 8.15 40.95 -17.43
N GLY A 718 8.49 39.66 -17.30
CA GLY A 718 9.61 39.21 -16.48
C GLY A 718 9.36 37.88 -15.77
N LEU A 719 10.24 37.58 -14.81
CA LEU A 719 10.28 36.33 -14.06
C LEU A 719 10.09 36.58 -12.55
N ILE A 720 9.41 35.65 -11.89
CA ILE A 720 9.33 35.52 -10.44
C ILE A 720 10.19 34.31 -10.05
N ILE A 721 11.10 34.50 -9.10
CA ILE A 721 11.99 33.46 -8.58
C ILE A 721 11.54 33.08 -7.18
N MET A 722 11.23 31.80 -7.00
CA MET A 722 10.81 31.23 -5.72
C MET A 722 11.74 30.10 -5.28
N GLN A 723 11.93 29.94 -3.98
CA GLN A 723 12.77 28.88 -3.42
C GLN A 723 11.93 27.80 -2.74
N ASN A 724 12.21 26.53 -3.04
CA ASN A 724 11.73 25.39 -2.27
C ASN A 724 12.78 25.03 -1.22
N LYS A 725 12.45 25.21 0.05
CA LYS A 725 13.39 24.93 1.14
C LYS A 725 13.32 23.47 1.56
N LEU A 726 14.47 22.82 1.71
CA LEU A 726 14.57 21.46 2.25
C LEU A 726 14.18 21.41 3.74
N LYS A 727 13.46 20.37 4.15
CA LYS A 727 13.26 20.09 5.58
C LYS A 727 14.61 19.73 6.22
N ALA A 728 14.84 20.19 7.45
CA ALA A 728 16.12 20.05 8.13
C ALA A 728 16.56 18.59 8.30
N GLU A 729 15.61 17.67 8.45
CA GLU A 729 15.87 16.24 8.64
C GLU A 729 16.15 15.48 7.33
N THR A 730 15.82 16.06 6.17
CA THR A 730 15.81 15.35 4.88
C THR A 730 17.18 14.75 4.54
N SER A 731 18.22 15.58 4.53
CA SER A 731 19.58 15.15 4.14
C SER A 731 20.15 14.10 5.10
N GLY A 732 19.91 14.21 6.41
CA GLY A 732 20.34 13.22 7.40
C GLY A 732 19.67 11.86 7.23
N VAL A 733 18.37 11.84 6.95
CA VAL A 733 17.61 10.60 6.71
C VAL A 733 18.05 9.91 5.41
N LEU A 734 18.22 10.67 4.33
CA LEU A 734 18.68 10.10 3.05
C LEU A 734 20.10 9.53 3.17
N GLU A 735 20.96 10.17 3.97
CA GLU A 735 22.28 9.64 4.26
C GLU A 735 22.21 8.29 5.00
N ASP A 736 21.33 8.16 6.00
CA ASP A 736 21.12 6.91 6.72
C ASP A 736 20.61 5.78 5.81
N LEU A 737 19.72 6.09 4.87
CA LEU A 737 19.24 5.13 3.87
C LEU A 737 20.36 4.70 2.92
N ARG A 738 21.19 5.65 2.47
CA ARG A 738 22.35 5.38 1.60
C ARG A 738 23.40 4.51 2.30
N ARG A 739 23.73 4.82 3.57
CA ARG A 739 24.62 3.99 4.43
C ARG A 739 24.07 2.57 4.61
N ALA A 740 22.74 2.41 4.58
CA ALA A 740 22.08 1.11 4.64
C ALA A 740 21.92 0.42 3.26
N HIS A 741 22.49 0.97 2.18
CA HIS A 741 22.31 0.47 0.81
C HIS A 741 20.83 0.33 0.40
N ILE A 742 19.99 1.26 0.86
CA ILE A 742 18.61 1.40 0.39
C ILE A 742 18.61 2.48 -0.69
N ARG A 743 18.17 2.12 -1.89
CA ARG A 743 18.11 3.04 -3.01
C ARG A 743 16.99 4.05 -2.79
N THR A 744 17.26 5.31 -3.05
CA THR A 744 16.30 6.40 -2.92
C THR A 744 15.98 6.94 -4.31
N VAL A 745 14.69 7.12 -4.61
CA VAL A 745 14.20 7.62 -5.90
C VAL A 745 13.27 8.80 -5.63
N MET A 746 13.43 9.89 -6.36
CA MET A 746 12.53 11.04 -6.32
C MET A 746 11.47 10.88 -7.43
N VAL A 747 10.20 11.06 -7.07
CA VAL A 747 9.06 11.01 -8.00
C VAL A 747 8.20 12.23 -7.77
N THR A 748 8.22 13.19 -8.70
CA THR A 748 7.60 14.51 -8.48
C THR A 748 6.90 15.06 -9.72
N GLY A 749 5.96 15.98 -9.51
CA GLY A 749 5.32 16.78 -10.56
C GLY A 749 6.15 18.00 -11.03
N ASP A 750 7.25 18.32 -10.36
CA ASP A 750 8.06 19.50 -10.63
C ASP A 750 8.91 19.41 -11.92
N ASN A 751 9.53 20.53 -12.31
CA ASN A 751 10.46 20.59 -13.43
C ASN A 751 11.69 19.68 -13.18
N MET A 752 12.17 19.05 -14.25
CA MET A 752 13.33 18.18 -14.27
C MET A 752 14.57 18.81 -13.61
N LEU A 753 14.97 20.02 -14.03
CA LEU A 753 16.21 20.64 -13.54
C LEU A 753 16.13 20.97 -12.05
N THR A 754 14.98 21.49 -11.59
CA THR A 754 14.70 21.75 -10.18
C THR A 754 14.74 20.45 -9.38
N ALA A 755 14.14 19.36 -9.88
CA ALA A 755 14.16 18.06 -9.22
C ALA A 755 15.59 17.48 -9.13
N ILE A 756 16.41 17.65 -10.17
CA ILE A 756 17.83 17.25 -10.15
C ILE A 756 18.63 18.07 -9.12
N SER A 757 18.43 19.39 -9.07
CA SER A 757 19.08 20.26 -8.08
C SER A 757 18.67 19.87 -6.65
N VAL A 758 17.38 19.69 -6.37
CA VAL A 758 16.92 19.24 -5.05
C VAL A 758 17.48 17.85 -4.70
N ALA A 759 17.55 16.93 -5.68
CA ALA A 759 18.16 15.62 -5.49
C ALA A 759 19.65 15.70 -5.13
N ARG A 760 20.38 16.70 -5.64
CA ARG A 760 21.77 16.97 -5.23
C ARG A 760 21.86 17.59 -3.84
N ASP A 761 21.04 18.60 -3.57
CA ASP A 761 21.06 19.34 -2.31
C ASP A 761 20.72 18.46 -1.10
N CYS A 762 19.79 17.50 -1.29
CA CYS A 762 19.45 16.52 -0.25
C CYS A 762 20.40 15.30 -0.18
N GLY A 763 21.39 15.22 -1.08
CA GLY A 763 22.36 14.12 -1.11
C GLY A 763 21.85 12.80 -1.71
N MET A 764 20.71 12.82 -2.40
CA MET A 764 20.19 11.67 -3.16
C MET A 764 21.08 11.34 -4.36
N ILE A 765 21.62 12.38 -5.01
CA ILE A 765 22.64 12.28 -6.07
C ILE A 765 23.91 12.97 -5.56
N PRO A 766 25.02 12.23 -5.38
CA PRO A 766 26.31 12.83 -5.02
C PRO A 766 26.77 13.87 -6.06
N PRO A 767 27.49 14.93 -5.67
CA PRO A 767 27.93 15.99 -6.59
C PRO A 767 28.86 15.52 -7.71
N GLN A 768 29.54 14.39 -7.50
CA GLN A 768 30.49 13.78 -8.45
C GLN A 768 29.83 12.83 -9.45
N ASP A 769 28.57 12.43 -9.23
CA ASP A 769 27.88 11.45 -10.05
C ASP A 769 27.16 12.16 -11.21
N GLN A 770 27.25 11.58 -12.40
CA GLN A 770 26.72 12.19 -13.62
C GLN A 770 25.22 11.91 -13.78
N VAL A 771 24.47 12.91 -14.23
CA VAL A 771 23.02 12.77 -14.49
C VAL A 771 22.74 12.78 -15.98
N ILE A 772 22.13 11.69 -16.47
CA ILE A 772 21.73 11.51 -17.87
C ILE A 772 20.21 11.66 -17.96
N ILE A 773 19.76 12.68 -18.68
CA ILE A 773 18.36 12.94 -18.98
C ILE A 773 17.96 12.10 -20.20
N ALA A 774 16.95 11.25 -20.03
CA ALA A 774 16.35 10.44 -21.10
C ALA A 774 15.11 11.16 -21.65
N ASP A 775 15.25 11.78 -22.82
CA ASP A 775 14.17 12.53 -23.47
C ASP A 775 13.59 11.73 -24.65
N ALA A 776 12.44 11.09 -24.42
CA ALA A 776 11.76 10.27 -25.41
C ALA A 776 10.64 11.04 -26.14
N LEU A 777 10.62 10.93 -27.46
CA LEU A 777 9.62 11.53 -28.34
C LEU A 777 8.73 10.45 -28.97
N PRO A 778 7.40 10.66 -29.01
CA PRO A 778 6.47 9.74 -29.67
C PRO A 778 6.68 9.74 -31.19
N PRO A 779 6.26 8.68 -31.90
CA PRO A 779 6.41 8.58 -33.35
C PRO A 779 5.63 9.69 -34.08
N LYS A 780 6.28 10.39 -35.02
CA LYS A 780 5.65 11.43 -35.87
C LYS A 780 5.95 11.17 -37.35
N HIS A 781 4.92 11.27 -38.21
CA HIS A 781 5.03 11.25 -39.67
C HIS A 781 5.91 10.13 -40.27
N GLY A 782 5.72 8.87 -39.82
CA GLY A 782 6.46 7.71 -40.35
C GLY A 782 7.84 7.47 -39.73
N GLN A 783 8.26 8.27 -38.74
CA GLN A 783 9.46 8.02 -37.94
C GLN A 783 9.10 7.21 -36.68
N ALA A 784 9.99 6.29 -36.29
CA ALA A 784 9.83 5.49 -35.08
C ALA A 784 10.02 6.35 -33.82
N ALA A 785 9.51 5.87 -32.67
CA ALA A 785 9.74 6.51 -31.38
C ALA A 785 11.27 6.60 -31.10
N LYS A 786 11.73 7.71 -30.51
CA LYS A 786 13.16 8.03 -30.39
C LYS A 786 13.50 8.57 -29.00
N ILE A 787 14.58 8.09 -28.39
CA ILE A 787 15.09 8.53 -27.08
C ILE A 787 16.43 9.24 -27.25
N THR A 788 16.48 10.50 -26.84
CA THR A 788 17.69 11.36 -26.85
C THR A 788 18.32 11.41 -25.48
N TRP A 789 19.63 11.20 -25.42
CA TRP A 789 20.41 11.19 -24.17
C TRP A 789 21.16 12.51 -23.98
N ARG A 790 20.81 13.26 -22.95
CA ARG A 790 21.43 14.56 -22.61
C ARG A 790 22.09 14.49 -21.24
N TYR A 791 23.29 15.03 -21.11
CA TYR A 791 23.99 15.09 -19.82
C TYR A 791 23.65 16.43 -19.16
N ALA A 792 23.25 16.41 -17.89
CA ALA A 792 22.88 17.61 -17.16
C ALA A 792 24.11 18.47 -16.79
N ASP A 793 25.30 17.86 -16.71
CA ASP A 793 26.54 18.50 -16.29
C ASP A 793 27.46 18.80 -17.47
N ASN A 794 27.77 20.07 -17.70
CA ASN A 794 28.82 20.47 -18.63
C ASN A 794 30.19 20.34 -17.94
N THR A 795 31.00 19.35 -18.33
CA THR A 795 32.33 19.04 -17.79
C THR A 795 33.42 20.07 -18.16
N SER A 796 33.13 21.38 -18.17
CA SER A 796 34.03 22.39 -18.77
C SER A 796 34.28 23.70 -18.00
N LYS A 797 33.89 23.87 -16.72
CA LYS A 797 34.15 25.14 -15.99
C LYS A 797 34.95 25.05 -14.67
N HIS A 798 35.45 23.88 -14.25
CA HIS A 798 36.28 23.77 -13.02
C HIS A 798 37.77 23.41 -13.22
N ALA A 799 38.26 23.33 -14.45
CA ALA A 799 39.70 23.22 -14.74
C ALA A 799 40.31 24.61 -15.01
N GLY A 800 40.30 25.48 -14.01
CA GLY A 800 40.69 26.89 -14.13
C GLY A 800 41.78 27.32 -13.18
N ILE A 801 42.76 26.46 -12.83
CA ILE A 801 44.03 26.87 -12.21
C ILE A 801 45.13 25.97 -12.78
N ALA A 802 45.90 26.50 -13.72
CA ALA A 802 47.14 25.88 -14.18
C ALA A 802 48.30 26.26 -13.24
N PRO A 803 49.06 25.30 -12.69
CA PRO A 803 50.45 25.54 -12.34
C PRO A 803 51.36 25.08 -13.49
N ARG A 804 52.44 25.83 -13.65
CA ARG A 804 53.46 25.79 -14.70
C ARG A 804 54.02 24.38 -14.94
N LEU A 805 54.30 24.11 -16.22
CA LEU A 805 55.19 23.04 -16.68
C LEU A 805 56.58 23.21 -16.06
N GLU A 806 57.06 22.18 -15.38
CA GLU A 806 58.47 21.76 -15.45
C GLU A 806 58.48 20.31 -15.96
N GLU A 807 59.10 20.14 -17.11
CA GLU A 807 59.34 18.86 -17.77
C GLU A 807 60.29 18.02 -16.91
N VAL A 808 59.83 16.84 -16.49
CA VAL A 808 60.71 15.74 -16.08
C VAL A 808 60.29 14.52 -16.88
N GLU A 809 61.06 14.20 -17.91
CA GLU A 809 61.02 12.92 -18.61
C GLU A 809 61.32 11.80 -17.60
N ILE A 810 60.35 10.91 -17.36
CA ILE A 810 60.61 9.62 -16.74
C ILE A 810 59.99 8.52 -17.61
N ASN A 811 60.86 7.58 -17.94
CA ASN A 811 60.71 6.43 -18.83
C ASN A 811 59.36 5.69 -18.75
N LEU A 812 58.86 5.35 -19.94
CA LEU A 812 57.93 4.25 -20.18
C LEU A 812 58.53 2.96 -19.61
N GLU A 813 57.95 2.43 -18.53
CA GLU A 813 57.66 0.99 -18.36
C GLU A 813 56.91 0.64 -17.04
N ASP A 814 56.73 1.55 -16.08
CA ASP A 814 56.22 1.20 -14.73
C ASP A 814 54.82 1.72 -14.33
N MET A 815 53.91 1.99 -15.28
CA MET A 815 52.53 2.45 -14.99
C MET A 815 51.45 1.48 -15.48
N ARG A 816 51.40 0.28 -14.91
CA ARG A 816 50.15 -0.49 -14.79
C ARG A 816 49.72 -0.43 -13.33
N HIS A 817 48.49 0.05 -13.09
CA HIS A 817 47.83 0.27 -11.78
C HIS A 817 47.84 1.71 -11.24
N THR A 818 47.26 2.65 -12.00
CA THR A 818 46.52 3.77 -11.39
C THR A 818 45.08 3.73 -11.87
N HIS A 819 44.20 3.26 -10.98
CA HIS A 819 42.75 3.24 -11.17
C HIS A 819 42.24 4.68 -11.39
N LYS A 820 41.66 4.96 -12.58
CA LYS A 820 40.74 6.10 -12.72
C LYS A 820 39.45 5.74 -11.97
N PRO A 821 38.87 6.64 -11.14
CA PRO A 821 37.56 6.43 -10.56
C PRO A 821 36.54 6.29 -11.71
N GLN A 822 35.71 5.25 -11.64
CA GLN A 822 34.71 4.95 -12.66
C GLN A 822 33.45 5.77 -12.30
N ASP A 823 33.11 6.77 -13.11
CA ASP A 823 32.00 7.69 -12.85
C ASP A 823 30.66 6.92 -12.71
N GLN A 824 29.99 7.05 -11.57
CA GLN A 824 28.63 6.53 -11.38
C GLN A 824 27.63 7.47 -12.07
N TYR A 825 26.61 6.90 -12.71
CA TYR A 825 25.61 7.65 -13.47
C TYR A 825 24.18 7.38 -12.96
N HIS A 826 23.33 8.39 -13.08
CA HIS A 826 21.92 8.37 -12.71
C HIS A 826 21.06 8.79 -13.90
N PHE A 827 19.92 8.12 -14.11
CA PHE A 827 18.95 8.58 -15.10
C PHE A 827 17.92 9.53 -14.48
N ALA A 828 17.55 10.53 -15.26
CA ALA A 828 16.43 11.40 -14.98
C ALA A 828 15.46 11.42 -16.18
N MET A 829 14.15 11.30 -15.96
CA MET A 829 13.18 11.27 -17.06
C MET A 829 11.86 11.96 -16.72
N SER A 830 11.25 12.58 -17.73
CA SER A 830 9.96 13.25 -17.58
C SER A 830 8.80 12.24 -17.68
N GLY A 831 7.64 12.56 -17.10
CA GLY A 831 6.43 11.73 -17.24
C GLY A 831 6.01 11.48 -18.69
N LYS A 832 6.23 12.45 -19.60
CA LYS A 832 5.98 12.26 -21.04
C LYS A 832 6.93 11.22 -21.64
N SER A 833 8.21 11.33 -21.31
CA SER A 833 9.22 10.39 -21.79
C SER A 833 9.00 8.98 -21.21
N PHE A 834 8.61 8.90 -19.93
CA PHE A 834 8.27 7.64 -19.27
C PHE A 834 7.13 6.92 -19.97
N ALA A 835 6.03 7.61 -20.30
CA ALA A 835 4.90 7.01 -21.04
C ALA A 835 5.33 6.42 -22.40
N VAL A 836 6.09 7.18 -23.20
CA VAL A 836 6.62 6.73 -24.50
C VAL A 836 7.54 5.51 -24.33
N ILE A 837 8.37 5.48 -23.29
CA ILE A 837 9.28 4.36 -22.99
C ILE A 837 8.49 3.12 -22.56
N THR A 838 7.47 3.27 -21.73
CA THR A 838 6.62 2.17 -21.27
C THR A 838 5.87 1.53 -22.44
N GLU A 839 5.37 2.34 -23.38
CA GLU A 839 4.60 1.85 -24.53
C GLU A 839 5.49 1.20 -25.61
N HIS A 840 6.58 1.88 -26.02
CA HIS A 840 7.35 1.48 -27.20
C HIS A 840 8.70 0.79 -26.87
N PHE A 841 9.18 0.87 -25.63
CA PHE A 841 10.51 0.40 -25.22
C PHE A 841 10.46 -0.46 -23.94
N GLN A 842 9.56 -1.44 -23.88
CA GLN A 842 9.32 -2.29 -22.69
C GLN A 842 10.59 -2.98 -22.14
N ASP A 843 11.50 -3.43 -23.01
CA ASP A 843 12.76 -4.06 -22.58
C ASP A 843 13.73 -3.06 -21.95
N LEU A 844 13.72 -1.81 -22.45
CA LEU A 844 14.59 -0.74 -21.98
C LEU A 844 14.07 -0.12 -20.68
N LEU A 845 12.75 -0.11 -20.46
CA LEU A 845 12.13 0.38 -19.24
C LEU A 845 12.76 -0.27 -18.00
N GLN A 846 12.95 -1.59 -18.00
CA GLN A 846 13.55 -2.31 -16.88
C GLN A 846 15.01 -1.92 -16.63
N LYS A 847 15.78 -1.65 -17.70
CA LYS A 847 17.18 -1.17 -17.63
C LYS A 847 17.24 0.26 -17.10
N LEU A 848 16.34 1.13 -17.56
CA LEU A 848 16.28 2.54 -17.16
C LEU A 848 15.84 2.71 -15.71
N VAL A 849 14.79 1.99 -15.30
CA VAL A 849 14.28 2.01 -13.93
C VAL A 849 15.31 1.48 -12.92
N LEU A 850 16.32 0.72 -13.35
CA LEU A 850 17.43 0.27 -12.49
C LEU A 850 18.37 1.40 -12.04
N HIS A 851 18.62 2.41 -12.88
CA HIS A 851 19.47 3.57 -12.57
C HIS A 851 18.70 4.91 -12.52
N GLY A 852 17.39 4.89 -12.78
CA GLY A 852 16.49 6.04 -12.70
C GLY A 852 16.37 6.58 -11.28
N THR A 853 16.84 7.80 -11.05
CA THR A 853 16.85 8.41 -9.70
C THR A 853 15.84 9.54 -9.59
N VAL A 854 15.58 10.26 -10.69
CA VAL A 854 14.65 11.40 -10.72
C VAL A 854 13.60 11.18 -11.79
N PHE A 855 12.35 11.10 -11.39
CA PHE A 855 11.19 11.06 -12.27
C PHE A 855 10.38 12.33 -12.04
N ALA A 856 10.42 13.24 -13.01
CA ALA A 856 9.88 14.59 -12.88
C ALA A 856 8.68 14.80 -13.80
N ARG A 857 7.83 15.79 -13.51
CA ARG A 857 6.56 16.03 -14.22
C ARG A 857 5.70 14.76 -14.36
N MET A 858 5.65 13.92 -13.33
CA MET A 858 4.87 12.69 -13.30
C MET A 858 3.42 12.97 -12.92
N ALA A 859 2.46 12.41 -13.67
CA ALA A 859 1.05 12.37 -13.27
C ALA A 859 0.82 11.32 -12.16
N PRO A 860 -0.26 11.42 -11.36
CA PRO A 860 -0.57 10.46 -10.29
C PRO A 860 -0.56 8.99 -10.73
N ASP A 861 -1.16 8.67 -11.88
CA ASP A 861 -1.22 7.30 -12.39
C ASP A 861 0.17 6.79 -12.80
N GLN A 862 0.98 7.66 -13.40
CA GLN A 862 2.37 7.36 -13.74
C GLN A 862 3.21 7.10 -12.49
N LYS A 863 2.91 7.74 -11.34
CA LYS A 863 3.56 7.41 -10.07
C LYS A 863 3.26 5.96 -9.69
N THR A 864 2.01 5.51 -9.86
CA THR A 864 1.60 4.13 -9.59
C THR A 864 2.28 3.14 -10.54
N GLU A 865 2.27 3.41 -11.85
CA GLU A 865 2.97 2.60 -12.86
C GLU A 865 4.47 2.45 -12.57
N LEU A 866 5.14 3.52 -12.12
CA LEU A 866 6.54 3.47 -11.74
C LEU A 866 6.78 2.52 -10.55
N ILE A 867 5.90 2.53 -9.55
CA ILE A 867 5.99 1.59 -8.42
C ILE A 867 5.86 0.15 -8.93
N GLU A 868 4.95 -0.12 -9.86
CA GLU A 868 4.79 -1.45 -10.46
C GLU A 868 5.99 -1.86 -11.31
N ALA A 869 6.53 -0.95 -12.11
CA ALA A 869 7.74 -1.18 -12.90
C ALA A 869 8.92 -1.56 -12.00
N LEU A 870 9.10 -0.85 -10.88
CA LEU A 870 10.12 -1.17 -9.87
C LEU A 870 9.88 -2.55 -9.23
N GLN A 871 8.63 -2.88 -8.90
CA GLN A 871 8.25 -4.19 -8.36
C GLN A 871 8.51 -5.33 -9.36
N SER A 872 8.25 -5.11 -10.66
CA SER A 872 8.46 -6.10 -11.74
C SER A 872 9.92 -6.53 -11.93
N VAL A 873 10.85 -5.70 -11.41
CA VAL A 873 12.30 -5.93 -11.42
C VAL A 873 12.77 -6.56 -10.08
N ASP A 874 11.85 -7.05 -9.25
CA ASP A 874 12.06 -7.68 -7.93
C ASP A 874 12.55 -6.72 -6.82
N TYR A 875 12.28 -5.40 -6.92
CA TYR A 875 12.49 -4.49 -5.79
C TYR A 875 11.36 -4.57 -4.75
N PHE A 876 11.73 -4.52 -3.47
CA PHE A 876 10.81 -4.25 -2.38
C PHE A 876 10.71 -2.73 -2.21
N VAL A 877 9.67 -2.18 -2.85
CA VAL A 877 9.45 -0.73 -2.98
C VAL A 877 8.63 -0.17 -1.81
N GLY A 878 9.17 0.86 -1.15
CA GLY A 878 8.43 1.75 -0.26
C GLY A 878 8.11 3.05 -0.98
N MET A 879 7.02 3.72 -0.58
CA MET A 879 6.64 5.05 -1.06
C MET A 879 6.37 5.95 0.14
N CYS A 880 6.91 7.16 0.14
CA CYS A 880 6.65 8.19 1.14
C CYS A 880 6.14 9.45 0.43
N GLY A 881 4.96 9.91 0.84
CA GLY A 881 4.27 11.06 0.24
C GLY A 881 3.34 11.71 1.24
N ASP A 882 2.85 12.90 0.92
CA ASP A 882 1.99 13.71 1.78
C ASP A 882 0.67 14.12 1.09
N GLY A 883 0.64 14.20 -0.25
CA GLY A 883 -0.55 14.55 -1.03
C GLY A 883 -1.32 13.33 -1.55
N ALA A 884 -2.60 13.50 -1.94
CA ALA A 884 -3.33 12.38 -2.56
C ALA A 884 -2.89 12.08 -3.99
N ASN A 885 -2.07 12.94 -4.60
CA ASN A 885 -1.31 12.68 -5.82
C ASN A 885 -0.53 11.35 -5.70
N ASP A 886 -0.14 10.99 -4.46
CA ASP A 886 0.60 9.78 -4.14
C ASP A 886 -0.29 8.62 -3.70
N CYS A 887 -1.60 8.81 -3.57
CA CYS A 887 -2.52 7.83 -2.99
C CYS A 887 -2.43 6.46 -3.68
N GLY A 888 -2.46 6.44 -5.02
CA GLY A 888 -2.29 5.21 -5.81
C GLY A 888 -0.92 4.55 -5.57
N ALA A 889 0.16 5.33 -5.62
CA ALA A 889 1.51 4.85 -5.39
C ALA A 889 1.73 4.32 -3.95
N LEU A 890 1.19 5.01 -2.94
CA LEU A 890 1.23 4.63 -1.52
C LEU A 890 0.48 3.31 -1.28
N LYS A 891 -0.70 3.15 -1.88
CA LYS A 891 -1.50 1.93 -1.83
C LYS A 891 -0.76 0.76 -2.46
N ARG A 892 -0.17 0.98 -3.65
CA ARG A 892 0.50 -0.04 -4.47
C ARG A 892 1.85 -0.47 -3.92
N ALA A 893 2.57 0.41 -3.22
CA ALA A 893 3.85 0.10 -2.61
C ALA A 893 3.75 -1.00 -1.54
N HIS A 894 4.82 -1.77 -1.36
CA HIS A 894 4.90 -2.78 -0.30
C HIS A 894 4.83 -2.13 1.10
N GLY A 895 5.43 -0.94 1.24
CA GLY A 895 5.29 -0.08 2.41
C GLY A 895 5.05 1.37 2.00
N GLY A 896 3.77 1.76 1.88
CA GLY A 896 3.35 3.16 1.71
C GLY A 896 3.29 3.89 3.05
N ILE A 897 3.82 5.12 3.11
CA ILE A 897 3.86 5.97 4.30
C ILE A 897 3.28 7.34 3.95
N SER A 898 2.16 7.70 4.57
CA SER A 898 1.61 9.05 4.48
C SER A 898 2.20 9.94 5.59
N LEU A 899 2.64 11.14 5.25
CA LEU A 899 3.11 12.15 6.21
C LEU A 899 2.02 13.12 6.68
N SER A 900 0.83 13.05 6.09
CA SER A 900 -0.32 13.87 6.47
C SER A 900 -1.33 13.07 7.29
N GLU A 901 -1.91 13.71 8.33
CA GLU A 901 -3.06 13.18 9.08
C GLU A 901 -4.37 13.23 8.25
N LEU A 902 -4.36 13.97 7.14
CA LEU A 902 -5.44 14.03 6.15
C LEU A 902 -5.60 12.67 5.44
N GLU A 903 -6.65 12.53 4.63
CA GLU A 903 -7.17 11.24 4.18
C GLU A 903 -6.29 10.44 3.22
N ALA A 904 -5.15 10.97 2.75
CA ALA A 904 -4.09 10.13 2.15
C ALA A 904 -3.65 8.99 3.11
N SER A 905 -3.86 9.18 4.42
CA SER A 905 -3.76 8.15 5.46
C SER A 905 -4.73 6.98 5.30
N VAL A 906 -5.89 7.18 4.68
CA VAL A 906 -6.96 6.19 4.51
C VAL A 906 -6.52 5.10 3.52
N ALA A 907 -5.78 5.47 2.48
CA ALA A 907 -5.24 4.52 1.50
C ALA A 907 -3.87 3.94 1.88
N SER A 908 -3.06 4.69 2.64
CA SER A 908 -1.72 4.26 3.03
C SER A 908 -1.73 3.23 4.18
N PRO A 909 -0.94 2.14 4.13
CA PRO A 909 -0.88 1.18 5.23
C PRO A 909 -0.24 1.75 6.50
N PHE A 910 0.59 2.79 6.36
CA PHE A 910 1.24 3.51 7.46
C PHE A 910 0.97 5.01 7.36
N THR A 911 0.75 5.64 8.52
CA THR A 911 0.56 7.09 8.64
C THR A 911 1.47 7.62 9.74
N SER A 912 2.27 8.63 9.42
CA SER A 912 3.10 9.34 10.39
C SER A 912 2.39 10.59 10.86
N ARG A 913 2.43 10.83 12.16
CA ARG A 913 1.97 12.09 12.76
C ARG A 913 2.97 13.24 12.58
N THR A 914 4.24 12.91 12.38
CA THR A 914 5.31 13.88 12.17
C THR A 914 5.46 14.14 10.67
N PRO A 915 5.32 15.38 10.19
CA PRO A 915 5.35 15.71 8.76
C PRO A 915 6.80 15.77 8.22
N ASN A 916 7.61 14.73 8.48
CA ASN A 916 8.97 14.58 7.97
C ASN A 916 9.31 13.11 7.68
N ILE A 917 10.38 12.88 6.92
CA ILE A 917 10.76 11.54 6.47
C ILE A 917 11.49 10.68 7.53
N SER A 918 11.63 11.14 8.78
CA SER A 918 12.31 10.40 9.85
C SER A 918 11.59 9.09 10.24
N CYS A 919 10.32 8.99 9.87
CA CYS A 919 9.50 7.79 10.05
C CYS A 919 9.99 6.61 9.18
N VAL A 920 10.59 6.87 8.00
CA VAL A 920 11.04 5.84 7.06
C VAL A 920 12.10 4.91 7.65
N PRO A 921 13.28 5.40 8.12
CA PRO A 921 14.30 4.54 8.71
C PRO A 921 13.79 3.85 9.99
N SER A 922 12.93 4.52 10.77
CA SER A 922 12.31 3.95 11.98
C SER A 922 11.41 2.75 11.64
N LEU A 923 10.59 2.87 10.60
CA LEU A 923 9.72 1.81 10.11
C LEU A 923 10.53 0.62 9.58
N ILE A 924 11.59 0.86 8.80
CA ILE A 924 12.44 -0.22 8.26
C ILE A 924 13.18 -0.93 9.40
N ARG A 925 13.67 -0.21 10.41
CA ARG A 925 14.33 -0.79 11.59
C ARG A 925 13.37 -1.70 12.37
N GLU A 926 12.17 -1.23 12.67
CA GLU A 926 11.15 -2.04 13.35
C GLU A 926 10.69 -3.21 12.48
N GLY A 927 10.52 -3.03 11.17
CA GLY A 927 10.17 -4.11 10.25
C GLY A 927 11.24 -5.21 10.19
N ARG A 928 12.53 -4.84 10.17
CA ARG A 928 13.64 -5.80 10.23
C ARG A 928 13.66 -6.56 11.56
N ALA A 929 13.43 -5.86 12.67
CA ALA A 929 13.37 -6.47 14.00
C ALA A 929 12.17 -7.41 14.15
N ALA A 930 11.00 -7.01 13.64
CA ALA A 930 9.78 -7.81 13.63
C ALA A 930 9.95 -9.09 12.80
N LEU A 931 10.50 -8.97 11.58
CA LEU A 931 10.72 -10.12 10.69
C LEU A 931 11.70 -11.14 11.29
N ILE A 932 12.83 -10.68 11.85
CA ILE A 932 13.76 -11.57 12.55
C ILE A 932 13.11 -12.20 13.79
N THR A 933 12.28 -11.45 14.52
CA THR A 933 11.55 -12.00 15.67
C THR A 933 10.59 -13.10 15.24
N SER A 934 9.83 -12.92 14.15
CA SER A 934 8.98 -13.98 13.59
C SER A 934 9.79 -15.22 13.20
N PHE A 935 10.97 -15.07 12.59
CA PHE A 935 11.84 -16.23 12.29
C PHE A 935 12.39 -16.91 13.54
N CYS A 936 12.82 -16.15 14.54
CA CYS A 936 13.32 -16.70 15.80
C CYS A 936 12.24 -17.47 16.56
N VAL A 937 11.05 -16.90 16.66
CA VAL A 937 9.88 -17.55 17.25
C VAL A 937 9.55 -18.81 16.46
N PHE A 938 9.52 -18.74 15.12
CA PHE A 938 9.26 -19.92 14.31
C PHE A 938 10.29 -21.05 14.52
N LYS A 939 11.59 -20.73 14.50
CA LYS A 939 12.65 -21.72 14.76
C LYS A 939 12.49 -22.37 16.13
N PHE A 940 12.22 -21.56 17.15
CA PHE A 940 11.97 -22.03 18.50
C PHE A 940 10.75 -22.96 18.54
N MET A 941 9.64 -22.53 17.92
CA MET A 941 8.40 -23.31 17.83
C MET A 941 8.61 -24.66 17.13
N ALA A 942 9.32 -24.67 16.01
CA ALA A 942 9.64 -25.89 15.28
C ALA A 942 10.53 -26.84 16.10
N LEU A 943 11.57 -26.30 16.73
CA LEU A 943 12.56 -27.12 17.42
C LEU A 943 12.02 -27.71 18.72
N TYR A 944 11.18 -26.99 19.48
CA TYR A 944 10.59 -27.59 20.67
C TYR A 944 9.66 -28.75 20.31
N SER A 945 8.82 -28.63 19.27
CA SER A 945 7.95 -29.72 18.83
C SER A 945 8.76 -30.96 18.43
N ILE A 946 9.91 -30.78 17.79
CA ILE A 946 10.81 -31.89 17.48
C ILE A 946 11.48 -32.47 18.74
N ILE A 947 11.93 -31.65 19.69
CA ILE A 947 12.49 -32.12 20.97
C ILE A 947 11.45 -32.94 21.74
N GLN A 948 10.21 -32.47 21.80
CA GLN A 948 9.09 -33.18 22.44
C GLN A 948 8.77 -34.49 21.71
N TYR A 949 8.68 -34.46 20.37
CA TYR A 949 8.51 -35.64 19.52
C TYR A 949 9.61 -36.69 19.74
N ILE A 950 10.88 -36.29 19.84
CA ILE A 950 12.00 -37.22 20.11
C ILE A 950 11.83 -37.82 21.51
N SER A 951 11.50 -37.01 22.51
CA SER A 951 11.33 -37.46 23.90
C SER A 951 10.24 -38.54 23.99
N VAL A 952 9.08 -38.29 23.39
CA VAL A 952 7.95 -39.22 23.35
C VAL A 952 8.27 -40.47 22.53
N THR A 953 8.93 -40.33 21.37
CA THR A 953 9.33 -41.48 20.55
C THR A 953 10.31 -42.41 21.29
N LEU A 954 11.24 -41.85 22.07
CA LEU A 954 12.15 -42.63 22.92
C LEU A 954 11.41 -43.32 24.07
N LEU A 955 10.44 -42.67 24.70
CA LEU A 955 9.63 -43.27 25.77
C LEU A 955 8.69 -44.36 25.25
N TYR A 956 8.11 -44.21 24.06
CA TYR A 956 7.34 -45.27 23.43
C TYR A 956 8.17 -46.52 23.11
N SER A 957 9.50 -46.39 22.99
CA SER A 957 10.38 -47.56 22.85
C SER A 957 10.30 -48.54 24.05
N ILE A 958 9.86 -48.05 25.21
CA ILE A 958 9.63 -48.81 26.45
C ILE A 958 8.16 -48.81 26.87
N LEU A 959 7.24 -48.50 25.95
CA LEU A 959 5.79 -48.42 26.22
C LEU A 959 5.45 -47.46 27.37
N SER A 960 6.08 -46.27 27.37
CA SER A 960 5.88 -45.20 28.35
C SER A 960 5.64 -43.87 27.62
N ASN A 961 5.11 -42.86 28.32
CA ASN A 961 4.94 -41.51 27.80
C ASN A 961 5.22 -40.45 28.89
N LEU A 962 5.28 -39.17 28.51
CA LEU A 962 5.32 -38.05 29.45
C LEU A 962 3.97 -37.93 30.19
N GLY A 963 4.01 -37.48 31.44
CA GLY A 963 2.83 -37.26 32.27
C GLY A 963 2.05 -35.99 31.89
N ASP A 964 0.78 -35.93 32.30
CA ASP A 964 -0.15 -34.84 32.02
C ASP A 964 0.39 -33.47 32.50
N PHE A 965 0.87 -33.45 33.75
CA PHE A 965 1.44 -32.25 34.36
C PHE A 965 2.84 -31.91 33.83
N GLN A 966 3.59 -32.90 33.31
CA GLN A 966 4.86 -32.66 32.63
C GLN A 966 4.63 -31.93 31.31
N PHE A 967 3.66 -32.37 30.49
CA PHE A 967 3.26 -31.67 29.26
C PHE A 967 2.76 -30.25 29.57
N LEU A 968 1.90 -30.08 30.57
CA LEU A 968 1.38 -28.78 30.97
C LEU A 968 2.51 -27.83 31.42
N PHE A 969 3.45 -28.34 32.22
CA PHE A 969 4.60 -27.57 32.67
C PHE A 969 5.50 -27.14 31.51
N ILE A 970 5.78 -28.04 30.56
CA ILE A 970 6.56 -27.73 29.35
C ILE A 970 5.84 -26.64 28.55
N ASP A 971 4.60 -26.88 28.12
CA ASP A 971 3.93 -26.01 27.15
C ASP A 971 3.52 -24.65 27.75
N ILE A 972 3.05 -24.61 29.00
CA ILE A 972 2.58 -23.38 29.64
C ILE A 972 3.70 -22.67 30.40
N ALA A 973 4.40 -23.36 31.30
CA ALA A 973 5.37 -22.69 32.16
C ALA A 973 6.66 -22.32 31.41
N ILE A 974 7.14 -23.20 30.52
CA ILE A 974 8.36 -22.96 29.73
C ILE A 974 8.02 -22.28 28.39
N ILE A 975 7.34 -22.98 27.48
CA ILE A 975 7.21 -22.56 26.07
C ILE A 975 6.41 -21.26 25.94
N LEU A 976 5.20 -21.19 26.50
CA LEU A 976 4.33 -20.02 26.38
C LEU A 976 5.01 -18.76 26.95
N LEU A 977 5.58 -18.85 28.15
CA LEU A 977 6.26 -17.73 28.82
C LEU A 977 7.46 -17.24 27.99
N VAL A 978 8.29 -18.16 27.51
CA VAL A 978 9.50 -17.85 26.74
C VAL A 978 9.15 -17.23 25.38
N VAL A 979 8.17 -17.75 24.66
CA VAL A 979 7.77 -17.23 23.32
C VAL A 979 7.31 -15.77 23.40
N PHE A 980 6.43 -15.46 24.36
CA PHE A 980 5.91 -14.09 24.49
C PHE A 980 6.99 -13.13 24.95
N THR A 981 7.84 -13.53 25.89
CA THR A 981 8.92 -12.66 26.38
C THR A 981 10.02 -12.47 25.35
N MET A 982 10.42 -13.51 24.61
CA MET A 982 11.40 -13.43 23.51
C MET A 982 10.96 -12.47 22.41
N SER A 983 9.65 -12.36 22.17
CA SER A 983 9.06 -11.49 21.15
C SER A 983 9.12 -9.99 21.49
N LEU A 984 9.46 -9.62 22.72
CA LEU A 984 9.54 -8.23 23.18
C LEU A 984 10.86 -7.52 22.83
N ASN A 985 11.81 -8.20 22.18
CA ASN A 985 13.10 -7.62 21.81
C ASN A 985 12.92 -6.34 20.95
N PRO A 986 13.48 -5.19 21.37
CA PRO A 986 13.40 -3.95 20.60
C PRO A 986 14.36 -3.94 19.39
N ALA A 987 14.06 -3.08 18.41
CA ALA A 987 14.90 -2.90 17.23
C ALA A 987 16.29 -2.31 17.56
N TRP A 988 17.28 -2.64 16.74
CA TRP A 988 18.61 -2.04 16.82
C TRP A 988 18.55 -0.52 16.56
N LYS A 989 19.48 0.23 17.16
CA LYS A 989 19.49 1.70 17.14
C LYS A 989 19.84 2.31 15.78
N GLU A 990 20.57 1.58 14.96
CA GLU A 990 21.05 2.05 13.65
C GLU A 990 20.48 1.18 12.54
N LEU A 991 20.33 1.75 11.35
CA LEU A 991 19.88 1.02 10.18
C LEU A 991 21.08 0.33 9.52
N VAL A 992 21.16 -1.00 9.67
CA VAL A 992 22.29 -1.80 9.16
C VAL A 992 22.10 -2.14 7.68
N SER A 993 23.12 -2.13 6.84
CA SER A 993 22.94 -2.47 5.42
C SER A 993 22.39 -3.89 5.14
N ARG A 994 22.76 -4.87 5.99
CA ARG A 994 22.32 -6.26 5.86
C ARG A 994 20.78 -6.33 5.91
N ARG A 995 20.16 -7.12 5.03
CA ARG A 995 18.72 -7.44 5.07
C ARG A 995 18.48 -8.78 5.77
N PRO A 996 17.34 -8.96 6.47
CA PRO A 996 16.90 -10.27 6.92
C PRO A 996 16.67 -11.23 5.74
N PRO A 997 16.70 -12.56 5.94
CA PRO A 997 16.23 -13.50 4.92
C PRO A 997 14.78 -13.22 4.50
N SER A 998 14.44 -13.46 3.23
CA SER A 998 13.09 -13.20 2.70
C SER A 998 12.11 -14.37 2.88
N GLY A 999 12.61 -15.57 3.19
CA GLY A 999 11.80 -16.78 3.38
C GLY A 999 12.33 -17.65 4.51
N LEU A 1000 11.45 -18.49 5.06
CA LEU A 1000 11.76 -19.43 6.14
C LEU A 1000 12.63 -20.59 5.66
N ILE A 1001 12.42 -21.03 4.41
CA ILE A 1001 13.16 -22.15 3.81
C ILE A 1001 14.43 -21.61 3.13
N SER A 1002 15.14 -20.72 3.82
CA SER A 1002 16.48 -20.34 3.39
C SER A 1002 17.48 -21.37 3.94
N GLY A 1003 18.45 -21.77 3.10
CA GLY A 1003 19.48 -22.76 3.46
C GLY A 1003 20.13 -22.54 4.84
N PRO A 1004 20.54 -21.29 5.19
CA PRO A 1004 21.08 -20.99 6.51
C PRO A 1004 20.12 -21.32 7.67
N LEU A 1005 18.84 -20.97 7.54
CA LEU A 1005 17.85 -21.20 8.60
C LEU A 1005 17.54 -22.69 8.76
N LEU A 1006 17.44 -23.42 7.65
CA LEU A 1006 17.16 -24.86 7.68
C LEU A 1006 18.34 -25.66 8.21
N PHE A 1007 19.57 -25.29 7.85
CA PHE A 1007 20.79 -25.90 8.40
C PHE A 1007 20.93 -25.62 9.91
N SER A 1008 20.63 -24.40 10.36
CA SER A 1008 20.58 -24.03 11.79
C SER A 1008 19.61 -24.92 12.56
N VAL A 1009 18.38 -25.09 12.07
CA VAL A 1009 17.38 -25.94 12.74
C VAL A 1009 17.81 -27.41 12.72
N LEU A 1010 18.25 -27.93 11.57
CA LEU A 1010 18.64 -29.35 11.43
C LEU A 1010 19.82 -29.73 12.34
N THR A 1011 20.85 -28.87 12.42
CA THR A 1011 22.01 -29.14 13.29
C THR A 1011 21.61 -29.16 14.76
N GLN A 1012 20.74 -28.25 15.19
CA GLN A 1012 20.23 -28.27 16.57
C GLN A 1012 19.34 -29.49 16.84
N ILE A 1013 18.50 -29.93 15.88
CA ILE A 1013 17.73 -31.17 16.00
C ILE A 1013 18.66 -32.36 16.29
N LEU A 1014 19.75 -32.50 15.52
CA LEU A 1014 20.70 -33.60 15.69
C LEU A 1014 21.42 -33.55 17.04
N ILE A 1015 21.79 -32.36 17.52
CA ILE A 1015 22.41 -32.18 18.84
C ILE A 1015 21.44 -32.60 19.94
N CYS A 1016 20.20 -32.11 19.91
CA CYS A 1016 19.19 -32.45 20.91
C CYS A 1016 18.88 -33.95 20.91
N LEU A 1017 18.69 -34.55 19.73
CA LEU A 1017 18.50 -35.99 19.56
C LEU A 1017 19.65 -36.79 20.20
N GLY A 1018 20.89 -36.40 19.91
CA GLY A 1018 22.09 -37.07 20.42
C GLY A 1018 22.12 -37.08 21.96
N PHE A 1019 21.95 -35.93 22.60
CA PHE A 1019 21.96 -35.84 24.06
C PHE A 1019 20.78 -36.54 24.74
N GLN A 1020 19.57 -36.50 24.15
CA GLN A 1020 18.43 -37.25 24.68
C GLN A 1020 18.65 -38.76 24.59
N THR A 1021 19.17 -39.24 23.46
CA THR A 1021 19.48 -40.67 23.26
C THR A 1021 20.56 -41.14 24.23
N ILE A 1022 21.61 -40.32 24.44
CA ILE A 1022 22.65 -40.61 25.42
C ILE A 1022 22.07 -40.72 26.83
N ALA A 1023 21.23 -39.75 27.25
CA ALA A 1023 20.61 -39.78 28.57
C ALA A 1023 19.71 -41.03 28.74
N PHE A 1024 18.90 -41.34 27.73
CA PHE A 1024 17.99 -42.49 27.71
C PHE A 1024 18.72 -43.85 27.77
N LEU A 1025 19.83 -44.01 27.06
CA LEU A 1025 20.59 -45.26 27.08
C LEU A 1025 21.49 -45.39 28.32
N TRP A 1026 22.02 -44.27 28.81
CA TRP A 1026 23.00 -44.27 29.89
C TRP A 1026 22.36 -44.45 31.28
N VAL A 1027 21.12 -43.99 31.49
CA VAL A 1027 20.37 -44.30 32.72
C VAL A 1027 20.17 -45.81 32.88
N ARG A 1028 19.94 -46.54 31.78
CA ARG A 1028 19.76 -48.00 31.76
C ARG A 1028 21.03 -48.80 32.04
N HIS A 1029 22.19 -48.16 31.90
CA HIS A 1029 23.51 -48.76 32.16
C HIS A 1029 24.03 -48.47 33.58
N GLN A 1030 23.26 -47.77 34.43
CA GLN A 1030 23.69 -47.48 35.79
C GLN A 1030 23.56 -48.72 36.69
N ASP A 1031 24.48 -48.88 37.64
CA ASP A 1031 24.50 -50.04 38.54
C ASP A 1031 23.27 -50.13 39.46
N TRP A 1032 22.60 -49.00 39.71
CA TRP A 1032 21.37 -48.91 40.51
C TRP A 1032 20.09 -49.09 39.68
N TYR A 1033 20.19 -49.16 38.35
CA TYR A 1033 19.03 -49.22 37.47
C TYR A 1033 18.34 -50.59 37.55
N HIS A 1034 17.03 -50.54 37.73
CA HIS A 1034 16.12 -51.67 37.66
C HIS A 1034 14.78 -51.16 37.11
N ILE A 1035 13.93 -52.07 36.62
CA ILE A 1035 12.59 -51.69 36.17
C ILE A 1035 11.83 -51.11 37.37
N TRP A 1036 11.32 -49.89 37.23
CA TRP A 1036 10.65 -49.19 38.32
C TRP A 1036 9.38 -49.92 38.76
N THR A 1037 9.17 -49.98 40.07
CA THR A 1037 7.94 -50.45 40.70
C THR A 1037 7.56 -49.47 41.82
N PRO A 1038 6.28 -49.40 42.24
CA PRO A 1038 5.85 -48.49 43.33
C PRO A 1038 6.62 -48.68 44.65
N GLN A 1039 7.20 -49.87 44.86
CA GLN A 1039 7.96 -50.25 46.05
C GLN A 1039 9.47 -50.00 45.92
N SER A 1040 9.95 -49.62 44.72
CA SER A 1040 11.37 -49.41 44.46
C SER A 1040 11.76 -47.95 44.62
N ASP A 1041 12.69 -47.69 45.56
CA ASP A 1041 13.28 -46.37 45.79
C ASP A 1041 14.79 -46.41 45.56
N ALA A 1042 15.23 -45.93 44.39
CA ALA A 1042 16.65 -45.85 44.04
C ALA A 1042 17.44 -44.87 44.93
N CYS A 1043 16.78 -43.95 45.63
CA CYS A 1043 17.44 -43.01 46.53
C CYS A 1043 17.81 -43.63 47.89
N ASN A 1044 17.21 -44.77 48.25
CA ASN A 1044 17.40 -45.43 49.55
C ASN A 1044 18.12 -46.78 49.45
N SER A 1045 18.75 -47.09 48.31
CA SER A 1045 19.41 -48.38 48.03
C SER A 1045 20.62 -48.72 48.93
N SER A 1046 20.97 -47.90 49.92
CA SER A 1046 22.00 -48.22 50.91
C SER A 1046 21.49 -49.07 52.10
N LEU A 1047 20.20 -49.39 52.21
CA LEU A 1047 19.64 -50.03 53.42
C LEU A 1047 18.85 -51.34 53.25
N HIS A 1048 18.64 -51.87 52.04
CA HIS A 1048 17.89 -53.14 51.89
C HIS A 1048 18.58 -54.13 50.95
N ALA A 1049 19.66 -54.74 51.44
CA ALA A 1049 19.94 -56.14 51.12
C ALA A 1049 19.27 -56.98 52.22
N ASN A 1050 18.35 -57.87 51.84
CA ASN A 1050 17.61 -58.84 52.68
C ASN A 1050 16.23 -58.40 53.16
N PHE A 1051 15.23 -58.26 52.29
CA PHE A 1051 13.86 -58.67 52.64
C PHE A 1051 13.14 -59.12 51.37
N TRP A 1052 12.68 -60.38 51.36
CA TRP A 1052 11.81 -60.94 50.32
C TRP A 1052 10.39 -60.40 50.52
N PRO A 1053 9.68 -59.94 49.47
CA PRO A 1053 8.29 -59.52 49.61
C PRO A 1053 7.35 -60.69 49.30
N GLU A 1054 6.69 -61.20 50.35
CA GLU A 1054 5.40 -61.89 50.20
C GLU A 1054 4.27 -60.94 50.64
N HIS A 1055 3.17 -61.00 49.88
CA HIS A 1055 1.83 -60.46 50.09
C HIS A 1055 1.44 -59.08 49.54
N ASN A 1056 0.67 -59.16 48.44
CA ASN A 1056 -0.68 -58.61 48.26
C ASN A 1056 -1.01 -57.25 48.89
N SER A 1057 -0.67 -56.18 48.17
CA SER A 1057 -1.49 -54.96 48.14
C SER A 1057 -2.02 -54.79 46.72
N SER A 1058 -3.33 -54.65 46.60
CA SER A 1058 -4.03 -54.15 45.43
C SER A 1058 -3.75 -52.64 45.30
N GLU A 1059 -2.50 -52.29 45.03
CA GLU A 1059 -2.06 -50.93 44.78
C GLU A 1059 -1.98 -50.70 43.27
N GLU A 1060 -2.52 -49.55 42.87
CA GLU A 1060 -2.73 -49.08 41.51
C GLU A 1060 -1.48 -49.35 40.64
N ARG A 1061 -1.62 -50.25 39.67
CA ARG A 1061 -0.63 -50.34 38.59
C ARG A 1061 -0.74 -49.04 37.80
N ASP A 1062 0.39 -48.39 37.59
CA ASP A 1062 0.50 -47.33 36.58
C ASP A 1062 0.31 -48.00 35.21
N ASP A 1063 -0.93 -48.03 34.73
CA ASP A 1063 -1.34 -48.73 33.51
C ASP A 1063 -0.60 -48.21 32.25
N HIS A 1064 0.01 -47.02 32.33
CA HIS A 1064 0.76 -46.37 31.26
C HIS A 1064 2.29 -46.28 31.50
N ASN A 1065 2.80 -46.85 32.60
CA ASN A 1065 4.23 -46.84 32.94
C ASN A 1065 4.86 -45.44 32.84
N ILE A 1066 4.17 -44.41 33.34
CA ILE A 1066 4.61 -43.00 33.29
C ILE A 1066 5.73 -42.74 34.30
N LYS A 1067 5.60 -43.31 35.51
CA LYS A 1067 6.60 -43.17 36.59
C LYS A 1067 7.77 -44.12 36.35
N ASN A 1068 8.82 -43.64 35.69
CA ASN A 1068 10.06 -44.41 35.52
C ASN A 1068 11.32 -43.52 35.50
N TYR A 1069 12.49 -44.16 35.59
CA TYR A 1069 13.78 -43.49 35.67
C TYR A 1069 14.17 -42.82 34.34
N GLU A 1070 13.76 -43.41 33.21
CA GLU A 1070 13.98 -42.90 31.86
C GLU A 1070 13.21 -41.61 31.60
N ASN A 1071 11.93 -41.58 31.95
CA ASN A 1071 11.04 -40.43 31.85
C ASN A 1071 11.57 -39.28 32.70
N THR A 1072 11.91 -39.55 33.96
CA THR A 1072 12.53 -38.54 34.85
C THR A 1072 13.81 -37.95 34.23
N SER A 1073 14.68 -38.80 33.70
CA SER A 1073 15.95 -38.36 33.10
C SER A 1073 15.73 -37.56 31.81
N LEU A 1074 14.81 -38.00 30.95
CA LEU A 1074 14.45 -37.32 29.71
C LEU A 1074 13.73 -36.00 29.97
N PHE A 1075 12.82 -35.93 30.94
CA PHE A 1075 12.10 -34.72 31.34
C PHE A 1075 13.06 -33.60 31.75
N TYR A 1076 14.08 -33.90 32.57
CA TYR A 1076 15.08 -32.88 32.93
C TYR A 1076 15.89 -32.44 31.70
N VAL A 1077 16.42 -33.39 30.91
CA VAL A 1077 17.24 -33.06 29.73
C VAL A 1077 16.46 -32.24 28.70
N SER A 1078 15.21 -32.63 28.40
CA SER A 1078 14.35 -31.92 27.45
C SER A 1078 13.95 -30.54 27.98
N SER A 1079 13.60 -30.41 29.27
CA SER A 1079 13.25 -29.13 29.91
C SER A 1079 14.37 -28.10 29.79
N PHE A 1080 15.61 -28.50 30.04
CA PHE A 1080 16.76 -27.61 29.85
C PHE A 1080 17.08 -27.36 28.36
N GLN A 1081 16.85 -28.34 27.48
CA GLN A 1081 17.01 -28.16 26.03
C GLN A 1081 16.10 -27.06 25.49
N TYR A 1082 14.85 -26.97 25.92
CA TYR A 1082 13.95 -25.89 25.52
C TYR A 1082 14.53 -24.51 25.87
N LEU A 1083 15.07 -24.34 27.08
CA LEU A 1083 15.69 -23.08 27.52
C LEU A 1083 16.98 -22.77 26.77
N ILE A 1084 17.83 -23.78 26.51
CA ILE A 1084 19.07 -23.64 25.74
C ILE A 1084 18.73 -23.11 24.34
N VAL A 1085 17.79 -23.75 23.66
CA VAL A 1085 17.35 -23.38 22.31
C VAL A 1085 16.76 -21.97 22.27
N ALA A 1086 15.97 -21.59 23.28
CA ALA A 1086 15.43 -20.24 23.40
C ALA A 1086 16.53 -19.18 23.42
N ILE A 1087 17.59 -19.40 24.20
CA ILE A 1087 18.75 -18.50 24.30
C ILE A 1087 19.53 -18.47 22.99
N VAL A 1088 19.81 -19.65 22.41
CA VAL A 1088 20.58 -19.82 21.16
C VAL A 1088 19.90 -19.08 20.00
N PHE A 1089 18.58 -19.13 19.88
CA PHE A 1089 17.83 -18.44 18.83
C PHE A 1089 17.49 -16.97 19.14
N SER A 1090 17.69 -16.49 20.37
CA SER A 1090 17.46 -15.09 20.77
C SER A 1090 18.62 -14.16 20.41
N LYS A 1091 19.25 -14.38 19.25
CA LYS A 1091 20.34 -13.53 18.75
C LYS A 1091 19.85 -12.08 18.53
N GLY A 1092 20.62 -11.12 19.00
CA GLY A 1092 20.30 -9.68 18.91
C GLY A 1092 20.81 -9.01 17.64
N LYS A 1093 22.10 -8.63 17.65
CA LYS A 1093 22.76 -7.91 16.54
C LYS A 1093 22.72 -8.75 15.25
N PRO A 1094 22.54 -8.14 14.06
CA PRO A 1094 22.52 -6.69 13.79
C PRO A 1094 21.13 -6.04 13.80
N PHE A 1095 20.04 -6.79 13.94
CA PHE A 1095 18.67 -6.27 13.72
C PHE A 1095 17.91 -5.91 15.00
N ARG A 1096 18.22 -6.62 16.08
CA ARG A 1096 17.59 -6.45 17.39
C ARG A 1096 18.62 -6.03 18.41
N GLN A 1097 18.16 -5.47 19.51
CA GLN A 1097 19.04 -5.31 20.67
C GLN A 1097 19.44 -6.68 21.24
N PRO A 1098 20.60 -6.77 21.91
CA PRO A 1098 21.00 -7.99 22.61
C PRO A 1098 19.91 -8.47 23.57
N SER A 1099 19.76 -9.79 23.68
CA SER A 1099 18.73 -10.43 24.52
C SER A 1099 18.79 -9.98 25.98
N TYR A 1100 19.97 -9.65 26.51
CA TYR A 1100 20.11 -9.14 27.88
C TYR A 1100 19.42 -7.80 28.15
N LYS A 1101 19.11 -7.00 27.12
CA LYS A 1101 18.33 -5.76 27.26
C LYS A 1101 16.82 -6.02 27.38
N ASN A 1102 16.36 -7.20 26.99
CA ASN A 1102 15.00 -7.62 27.19
C ASN A 1102 14.87 -8.22 28.60
N TRP A 1103 14.75 -7.34 29.60
CA TRP A 1103 14.69 -7.74 31.01
C TRP A 1103 13.60 -8.79 31.30
N PRO A 1104 12.37 -8.72 30.72
CA PRO A 1104 11.35 -9.75 30.93
C PRO A 1104 11.80 -11.14 30.47
N PHE A 1105 12.42 -11.24 29.29
CA PHE A 1105 12.94 -12.51 28.77
C PHE A 1105 14.06 -13.08 29.64
N VAL A 1106 15.00 -12.22 30.06
CA VAL A 1106 16.12 -12.64 30.93
C VAL A 1106 15.61 -13.16 32.27
N VAL A 1107 14.67 -12.45 32.89
CA VAL A 1107 14.12 -12.84 34.20
C VAL A 1107 13.27 -14.09 34.10
N SER A 1108 12.50 -14.27 33.03
CA SER A 1108 11.80 -15.53 32.77
C SER A 1108 12.77 -16.70 32.59
N CYS A 1109 13.82 -16.56 31.76
CA CYS A 1109 14.80 -17.64 31.56
C CYS A 1109 15.56 -17.97 32.85
N ILE A 1110 16.07 -16.96 33.57
CA ILE A 1110 16.80 -17.17 34.83
C ILE A 1110 15.89 -17.81 35.89
N GLY A 1111 14.66 -17.32 36.02
CA GLY A 1111 13.67 -17.90 36.95
C GLY A 1111 13.39 -19.37 36.64
N LEU A 1112 13.21 -19.72 35.37
CA LEU A 1112 12.98 -21.11 34.94
C LEU A 1112 14.22 -21.99 35.15
N TYR A 1113 15.43 -21.51 34.85
CA TYR A 1113 16.66 -22.27 35.14
C TYR A 1113 16.84 -22.52 36.64
N ILE A 1114 16.63 -21.50 37.47
CA ILE A 1114 16.72 -21.64 38.93
C ILE A 1114 15.70 -22.65 39.42
N PHE A 1115 14.45 -22.57 38.96
CA PHE A 1115 13.41 -23.50 39.34
C PHE A 1115 13.73 -24.94 38.91
N LEU A 1116 14.16 -25.16 37.65
CA LEU A 1116 14.55 -26.48 37.15
C LEU A 1116 15.75 -27.07 37.90
N PHE A 1117 16.78 -26.27 38.19
CA PHE A 1117 17.90 -26.74 39.00
C PHE A 1117 17.49 -27.04 40.45
N PHE A 1118 16.59 -26.24 41.01
CA PHE A 1118 16.04 -26.46 42.35
C PHE A 1118 15.32 -27.81 42.43
N ILE A 1119 14.37 -28.09 41.54
CA ILE A 1119 13.65 -29.39 41.53
C ILE A 1119 14.57 -30.56 41.17
N MET A 1120 15.63 -30.35 40.39
CA MET A 1120 16.58 -31.40 40.03
C MET A 1120 17.48 -31.79 41.21
N PHE A 1121 18.00 -30.84 41.98
CA PHE A 1121 18.93 -31.12 43.09
C PHE A 1121 18.25 -31.34 44.43
N TYR A 1122 17.10 -30.72 44.65
CA TYR A 1122 16.35 -30.80 45.90
C TYR A 1122 14.99 -31.47 45.66
N PRO A 1123 14.84 -32.77 45.96
CA PRO A 1123 13.57 -33.47 45.80
C PRO A 1123 12.56 -32.93 46.81
N VAL A 1124 11.44 -32.41 46.32
CA VAL A 1124 10.32 -31.93 47.13
C VAL A 1124 9.15 -32.86 46.86
N SER A 1125 8.74 -33.63 47.87
CA SER A 1125 7.70 -34.67 47.71
C SER A 1125 6.44 -34.19 47.01
N ALA A 1126 5.95 -32.99 47.36
CA ALA A 1126 4.77 -32.40 46.71
C ALA A 1126 4.96 -32.06 45.23
N ILE A 1127 6.17 -31.66 44.81
CA ILE A 1127 6.47 -31.34 43.41
C ILE A 1127 6.75 -32.62 42.62
N ASP A 1128 7.48 -33.55 43.22
CA ASP A 1128 7.82 -34.83 42.59
C ASP A 1128 6.55 -35.67 42.35
N GLU A 1129 5.61 -35.68 43.30
CA GLU A 1129 4.30 -36.32 43.12
C GLU A 1129 3.45 -35.62 42.05
N PHE A 1130 3.46 -34.28 42.02
CA PHE A 1130 2.69 -33.50 41.04
C PHE A 1130 3.22 -33.65 39.60
N LEU A 1131 4.55 -33.68 39.42
CA LEU A 1131 5.20 -33.86 38.11
C LEU A 1131 5.49 -35.32 37.78
N GLU A 1132 5.05 -36.27 38.63
CA GLU A 1132 5.26 -37.71 38.48
C GLU A 1132 6.75 -38.09 38.29
N ILE A 1133 7.63 -37.35 38.98
CA ILE A 1133 9.07 -37.53 38.96
C ILE A 1133 9.46 -38.62 39.96
N VAL A 1134 10.27 -39.58 39.51
CA VAL A 1134 10.80 -40.66 40.35
C VAL A 1134 12.13 -40.25 40.95
N CYS A 1135 12.39 -40.67 42.19
CA CYS A 1135 13.65 -40.36 42.86
C CYS A 1135 14.84 -41.05 42.17
N VAL A 1136 15.73 -40.25 41.58
CA VAL A 1136 17.02 -40.71 41.03
C VAL A 1136 18.19 -40.37 41.98
N PRO A 1137 19.23 -41.22 42.08
CA PRO A 1137 20.37 -40.98 42.96
C PRO A 1137 21.08 -39.65 42.71
N PHE A 1138 21.65 -39.05 43.75
CA PHE A 1138 22.35 -37.78 43.65
C PHE A 1138 23.52 -37.80 42.64
N GLN A 1139 24.24 -38.93 42.55
CA GLN A 1139 25.30 -39.11 41.56
C GLN A 1139 24.78 -38.98 40.12
N TRP A 1140 23.61 -39.54 39.81
CA TRP A 1140 22.99 -39.43 38.49
C TRP A 1140 22.55 -37.99 38.19
N ARG A 1141 21.99 -37.28 39.18
CA ARG A 1141 21.62 -35.85 39.05
C ARG A 1141 22.83 -34.98 38.67
N ILE A 1142 24.01 -35.25 39.24
CA ILE A 1142 25.27 -34.59 38.85
C ILE A 1142 25.65 -34.93 37.40
N THR A 1143 25.53 -36.20 37.00
CA THR A 1143 25.80 -36.60 35.61
C THR A 1143 24.87 -35.89 34.63
N LEU A 1144 23.57 -35.81 34.93
CA LEU A 1144 22.60 -35.04 34.14
C LEU A 1144 23.00 -33.57 34.02
N PHE A 1145 23.43 -32.94 35.12
CA PHE A 1145 23.94 -31.56 35.10
C PHE A 1145 25.11 -31.38 34.11
N PHE A 1146 26.08 -32.29 34.08
CA PHE A 1146 27.17 -32.24 33.10
C PHE A 1146 26.71 -32.46 31.66
N ILE A 1147 25.75 -33.37 31.43
CA ILE A 1147 25.11 -33.57 30.13
C ILE A 1147 24.46 -32.26 29.65
N ILE A 1148 23.74 -31.57 30.53
CA ILE A 1148 23.07 -30.29 30.22
C ILE A 1148 24.08 -29.19 29.89
N ILE A 1149 25.18 -29.05 30.65
CA ILE A 1149 26.23 -28.08 30.37
C ILE A 1149 26.92 -28.38 29.03
N ALA A 1150 27.27 -29.64 28.78
CA ALA A 1150 27.90 -30.06 27.52
C ALA A 1150 26.98 -29.76 26.33
N ASN A 1151 25.68 -30.02 26.47
CA ASN A 1151 24.67 -29.70 25.48
C ASN A 1151 24.58 -28.19 25.23
N ALA A 1152 24.48 -27.38 26.28
CA ALA A 1152 24.44 -25.92 26.16
C ALA A 1152 25.69 -25.37 25.44
N ALA A 1153 26.88 -25.84 25.83
CA ALA A 1153 28.14 -25.44 25.23
C ALA A 1153 28.20 -25.81 23.74
N LEU A 1154 27.82 -27.05 23.39
CA LEU A 1154 27.83 -27.51 22.00
C LEU A 1154 26.81 -26.77 21.13
N SER A 1155 25.58 -26.58 21.62
CA SER A 1155 24.54 -25.84 20.90
C SER A 1155 24.95 -24.40 20.61
N VAL A 1156 25.52 -23.70 21.60
CA VAL A 1156 26.03 -22.33 21.41
C VAL A 1156 27.22 -22.31 20.45
N LEU A 1157 28.16 -23.25 20.59
CA LEU A 1157 29.35 -23.36 19.74
C LEU A 1157 28.97 -23.57 18.27
N VAL A 1158 28.05 -24.50 17.99
CA VAL A 1158 27.61 -24.80 16.62
C VAL A 1158 26.85 -23.62 16.01
N GLU A 1159 25.93 -23.00 16.75
CA GLU A 1159 25.16 -21.86 16.23
C GLU A 1159 26.03 -20.60 16.03
N THR A 1160 27.09 -20.42 16.84
CA THR A 1160 28.00 -19.27 16.69
C THR A 1160 29.10 -19.53 15.65
N LEU A 1161 29.81 -20.65 15.72
CA LEU A 1161 30.91 -20.94 14.79
C LEU A 1161 30.41 -21.33 13.39
N VAL A 1162 29.42 -22.21 13.28
CA VAL A 1162 29.07 -22.78 11.96
C VAL A 1162 28.23 -21.79 11.14
N LEU A 1163 27.31 -21.05 11.76
CA LEU A 1163 26.50 -20.06 11.04
C LEU A 1163 27.20 -18.71 10.86
N ASP A 1164 27.82 -18.16 11.91
CA ASP A 1164 28.39 -16.80 11.83
C ASP A 1164 29.79 -16.79 11.21
N VAL A 1165 30.57 -17.88 11.28
CA VAL A 1165 31.92 -17.95 10.70
C VAL A 1165 31.92 -18.73 9.39
N VAL A 1166 31.44 -19.97 9.37
CA VAL A 1166 31.57 -20.87 8.20
C VAL A 1166 30.57 -20.53 7.10
N LEU A 1167 29.28 -20.46 7.43
CA LEU A 1167 28.24 -20.16 6.44
C LEU A 1167 28.33 -18.70 5.93
N TRP A 1168 28.69 -17.76 6.80
CA TRP A 1168 28.88 -16.37 6.42
C TRP A 1168 30.12 -16.18 5.52
N LYS A 1169 31.27 -16.81 5.83
CA LYS A 1169 32.45 -16.75 4.95
C LYS A 1169 32.23 -17.45 3.62
N LEU A 1170 31.56 -18.61 3.60
CA LEU A 1170 31.42 -19.41 2.38
C LEU A 1170 30.27 -18.95 1.46
N VAL A 1171 29.14 -18.51 2.03
CA VAL A 1171 27.93 -18.16 1.25
C VAL A 1171 27.80 -16.65 1.04
N PHE A 1172 28.05 -15.84 2.07
CA PHE A 1172 27.78 -14.39 2.01
C PHE A 1172 29.01 -13.52 1.75
N SER A 1173 30.24 -14.03 1.94
CA SER A 1173 31.45 -13.30 1.52
C SER A 1173 31.56 -13.17 0.00
N ARG A 1174 30.83 -13.98 -0.78
CA ARG A 1174 30.72 -13.81 -2.24
C ARG A 1174 29.67 -12.77 -2.65
N ASP A 1175 28.67 -12.49 -1.82
CA ASP A 1175 27.71 -11.40 -2.04
C ASP A 1175 28.30 -10.01 -1.72
N LYS A 1176 29.47 -9.94 -1.07
CA LYS A 1176 30.23 -8.69 -0.93
C LYS A 1176 31.01 -8.28 -2.19
N GLN A 1177 31.02 -9.09 -3.24
CA GLN A 1177 31.42 -8.65 -4.60
C GLN A 1177 30.25 -8.05 -5.39
N GLY A 1178 29.25 -7.51 -4.69
CA GLY A 1178 28.26 -6.57 -5.23
C GLY A 1178 28.61 -5.09 -4.95
N SER A 1179 29.85 -4.81 -4.55
CA SER A 1179 30.41 -3.45 -4.68
C SER A 1179 30.81 -3.29 -6.14
N TYR A 1180 30.31 -2.26 -6.81
CA TYR A 1180 31.04 -1.69 -7.95
C TYR A 1180 32.48 -1.46 -7.49
N GLY A 1181 33.40 -2.21 -8.09
CA GLY A 1181 34.74 -2.49 -7.55
C GLY A 1181 35.25 -3.83 -8.07
N THR A 1182 35.70 -3.83 -9.32
CA THR A 1182 36.24 -4.94 -10.08
C THR A 1182 37.48 -5.58 -9.43
N THR A 1183 37.48 -6.91 -9.33
CA THR A 1183 38.72 -7.71 -9.36
C THR A 1183 38.58 -8.76 -10.46
N HIS A 1184 39.32 -8.58 -11.56
CA HIS A 1184 39.52 -9.61 -12.58
C HIS A 1184 40.76 -10.46 -12.26
N GLY A 1185 40.57 -11.77 -12.28
CA GLY A 1185 41.66 -12.75 -12.34
C GLY A 1185 41.11 -14.13 -12.71
N ALA A 1186 41.28 -14.50 -13.99
CA ALA A 1186 41.27 -15.83 -14.64
C ALA A 1186 40.32 -16.97 -14.18
N PRO A 1187 39.84 -17.85 -15.10
CA PRO A 1187 38.76 -18.78 -14.81
C PRO A 1187 39.26 -19.98 -14.00
N THR A 1188 38.82 -20.12 -12.75
CA THR A 1188 39.07 -21.35 -11.98
C THR A 1188 37.80 -22.15 -11.74
N LYS A 1189 37.76 -23.33 -12.38
CA LYS A 1189 36.91 -24.52 -12.18
C LYS A 1189 35.90 -24.42 -11.03
N GLN A 1190 34.72 -23.87 -11.31
CA GLN A 1190 33.58 -23.81 -10.40
C GLN A 1190 32.38 -24.59 -10.95
N GLY A 1191 32.64 -25.82 -11.41
CA GLY A 1191 31.61 -26.76 -11.89
C GLY A 1191 31.46 -28.02 -11.04
N GLY A 1192 32.19 -28.14 -9.92
CA GLY A 1192 32.36 -29.43 -9.23
C GLY A 1192 31.74 -29.60 -7.84
N ILE A 1193 31.34 -28.54 -7.13
CA ILE A 1193 31.04 -28.63 -5.69
C ILE A 1193 29.58 -28.28 -5.34
N ASP A 1194 28.82 -27.64 -6.24
CA ASP A 1194 27.37 -27.42 -6.08
C ASP A 1194 26.50 -28.66 -6.41
N LEU A 1195 27.14 -29.82 -6.62
CA LEU A 1195 26.45 -31.04 -7.03
C LEU A 1195 25.87 -31.88 -5.88
N TRP A 1196 26.23 -31.59 -4.62
CA TRP A 1196 25.94 -32.49 -3.49
C TRP A 1196 24.85 -32.04 -2.52
N GLY A 1197 24.55 -30.74 -2.43
CA GLY A 1197 23.43 -30.24 -1.61
C GLY A 1197 22.03 -30.41 -2.22
N PRO A 1198 21.82 -30.14 -3.53
CA PRO A 1198 20.46 -30.14 -4.10
C PRO A 1198 19.96 -31.52 -4.52
N LYS A 1199 20.83 -32.50 -4.77
CA LYS A 1199 20.43 -33.80 -5.34
C LYS A 1199 19.65 -34.69 -4.38
N CYS A 1200 19.87 -34.57 -3.06
CA CYS A 1200 19.16 -35.39 -2.07
C CYS A 1200 17.71 -34.89 -1.88
N LEU A 1201 17.47 -33.58 -1.99
CA LEU A 1201 16.14 -32.97 -1.87
C LEU A 1201 15.38 -32.85 -3.20
N SER A 1202 16.07 -32.76 -4.35
CA SER A 1202 15.41 -32.69 -5.66
C SER A 1202 14.87 -34.04 -6.16
N TRP A 1203 15.19 -35.14 -5.47
CA TRP A 1203 14.69 -36.47 -5.83
C TRP A 1203 13.31 -36.77 -5.20
N LEU A 1204 12.96 -36.11 -4.09
CA LEU A 1204 11.71 -36.34 -3.35
C LEU A 1204 10.58 -35.33 -3.65
N CYS A 1205 10.87 -34.18 -4.27
CA CYS A 1205 9.86 -33.17 -4.58
C CYS A 1205 10.01 -32.70 -6.03
N CYS A 1206 8.93 -32.85 -6.80
CA CYS A 1206 8.79 -32.54 -8.23
C CYS A 1206 9.54 -31.27 -8.69
N ARG A 1207 10.14 -31.37 -9.89
CA ARG A 1207 10.80 -30.31 -10.68
C ARG A 1207 10.31 -28.89 -10.34
N ARG A 1208 11.15 -28.09 -9.68
CA ARG A 1208 11.06 -26.63 -9.74
C ARG A 1208 12.34 -26.02 -10.30
N ARG A 1209 12.13 -25.09 -11.23
CA ARG A 1209 13.12 -24.22 -11.87
C ARG A 1209 14.05 -23.62 -10.81
N LYS A 1210 15.33 -23.44 -11.16
CA LYS A 1210 16.34 -22.68 -10.40
C LYS A 1210 15.66 -21.45 -9.77
N VAL A 1211 15.77 -21.29 -8.44
CA VAL A 1211 15.30 -20.08 -7.76
C VAL A 1211 16.08 -18.90 -8.37
N PRO A 1212 15.40 -17.87 -8.90
CA PRO A 1212 16.09 -16.81 -9.62
C PRO A 1212 16.94 -15.99 -8.65
N LYS A 1213 18.14 -15.59 -9.10
CA LYS A 1213 18.74 -14.33 -8.62
C LYS A 1213 17.74 -13.23 -8.95
N ALA A 1214 17.49 -12.31 -8.03
CA ALA A 1214 16.51 -11.24 -8.25
C ALA A 1214 16.80 -10.52 -9.58
N ARG A 1215 15.75 -10.22 -10.37
CA ARG A 1215 15.86 -9.72 -11.75
C ARG A 1215 16.74 -8.46 -11.86
N TYR A 1216 16.63 -7.55 -10.90
CA TYR A 1216 17.50 -6.36 -10.82
C TYR A 1216 19.00 -6.68 -10.77
N MET A 1217 19.40 -7.77 -10.11
CA MET A 1217 20.82 -8.16 -10.03
C MET A 1217 21.33 -8.70 -11.38
N HIS A 1218 20.48 -9.44 -12.10
CA HIS A 1218 20.81 -9.92 -13.44
C HIS A 1218 20.93 -8.75 -14.42
N LEU A 1219 19.97 -7.82 -14.39
CA LEU A 1219 19.99 -6.61 -15.21
C LEU A 1219 21.19 -5.72 -14.89
N ALA A 1220 21.56 -5.57 -13.62
CA ALA A 1220 22.78 -4.84 -13.23
C ALA A 1220 24.05 -5.46 -13.81
N GLN A 1221 24.15 -6.80 -13.77
CA GLN A 1221 25.27 -7.52 -14.36
C GLN A 1221 25.30 -7.38 -15.88
N GLU A 1222 24.14 -7.48 -16.53
CA GLU A 1222 24.00 -7.28 -17.98
C GLU A 1222 24.48 -5.88 -18.37
N LEU A 1223 24.02 -4.83 -17.69
CA LEU A 1223 24.43 -3.45 -17.94
C LEU A 1223 25.91 -3.19 -17.68
N SER A 1224 26.53 -3.88 -16.71
CA SER A 1224 27.96 -3.71 -16.43
C SER A 1224 28.89 -4.28 -17.51
N VAL A 1225 28.37 -5.17 -18.35
CA VAL A 1225 29.10 -5.84 -19.43
C VAL A 1225 28.70 -5.27 -20.80
N ASP A 1226 27.61 -4.50 -20.86
CA ASP A 1226 27.09 -3.88 -22.07
C ASP A 1226 27.98 -2.71 -22.52
N PRO A 1227 28.71 -2.82 -23.65
CA PRO A 1227 29.61 -1.77 -24.12
C PRO A 1227 28.88 -0.51 -24.58
N ASP A 1228 27.58 -0.61 -24.85
CA ASP A 1228 26.75 0.51 -25.29
C ASP A 1228 26.10 1.27 -24.10
N TRP A 1229 26.44 0.88 -22.86
CA TRP A 1229 25.91 1.46 -21.62
C TRP A 1229 27.01 1.96 -20.67
N PRO A 1230 26.90 3.16 -20.06
CA PRO A 1230 25.85 4.16 -20.26
C PRO A 1230 25.89 4.79 -21.67
N PRO A 1231 24.75 5.26 -22.20
CA PRO A 1231 24.70 5.89 -23.51
C PRO A 1231 25.65 7.09 -23.59
N LYS A 1232 26.39 7.20 -24.70
CA LYS A 1232 27.28 8.36 -24.94
C LYS A 1232 26.45 9.63 -25.08
N PRO A 1233 27.01 10.81 -24.72
CA PRO A 1233 26.33 12.09 -24.91
C PRO A 1233 25.88 12.23 -26.38
N THR A 1234 24.69 12.79 -26.57
CA THR A 1234 24.05 13.05 -27.88
C THR A 1234 23.81 11.82 -28.77
N THR A 1235 23.90 10.60 -28.24
CA THR A 1235 23.41 9.41 -28.96
C THR A 1235 21.88 9.40 -28.98
N THR A 1236 21.31 8.68 -29.95
CA THR A 1236 19.86 8.51 -30.00
C THR A 1236 19.44 7.08 -30.22
N THR A 1237 18.44 6.61 -29.46
CA THR A 1237 17.90 5.24 -29.53
C THR A 1237 16.55 5.24 -30.22
N GLU A 1238 16.38 4.45 -31.29
CA GLU A 1238 15.13 4.36 -32.04
C GLU A 1238 14.44 3.01 -31.83
N ALA A 1239 13.10 3.01 -31.76
CA ALA A 1239 12.29 1.79 -31.67
C ALA A 1239 12.27 1.07 -33.03
N LYS A 1240 12.29 -0.27 -33.02
CA LYS A 1240 12.12 -1.04 -34.27
C LYS A 1240 10.68 -0.89 -34.78
N PRO A 1241 10.45 -0.69 -36.09
CA PRO A 1241 9.11 -0.64 -36.64
C PRO A 1241 8.40 -1.99 -36.45
N LEU A 1242 7.24 -1.97 -35.80
CA LEU A 1242 6.33 -3.13 -35.70
C LEU A 1242 5.75 -3.42 -37.08
N LEU A 1243 6.36 -4.34 -37.83
CA LEU A 1243 5.71 -4.91 -39.01
C LEU A 1243 4.53 -5.79 -38.57
N PRO A 1244 3.32 -5.59 -39.11
CA PRO A 1244 2.17 -6.41 -38.72
C PRO A 1244 2.37 -7.85 -39.20
N GLY A 1245 2.49 -8.79 -38.25
CA GLY A 1245 2.35 -10.23 -38.52
C GLY A 1245 3.56 -11.14 -38.28
N ASN A 1246 4.73 -10.64 -37.86
CA ASN A 1246 5.86 -11.50 -37.48
C ASN A 1246 6.31 -11.26 -36.02
N PRO A 1247 6.47 -12.31 -35.19
CA PRO A 1247 7.15 -12.16 -33.91
C PRO A 1247 8.61 -11.77 -34.14
N PRO A 1248 9.22 -10.94 -33.28
CA PRO A 1248 10.57 -10.44 -33.49
C PRO A 1248 11.60 -11.58 -33.46
N GLU A 1249 12.18 -11.91 -34.62
CA GLU A 1249 13.37 -12.74 -34.71
C GLU A 1249 14.58 -11.91 -34.22
N ASN A 1250 15.18 -12.33 -33.10
CA ASN A 1250 16.29 -11.71 -32.35
C ASN A 1250 15.96 -10.46 -31.50
N GLY A 1251 15.32 -10.69 -30.35
CA GLY A 1251 15.88 -10.38 -29.01
C GLY A 1251 15.93 -8.94 -28.48
N SER A 1252 15.73 -7.91 -29.29
CA SER A 1252 15.70 -6.51 -28.80
C SER A 1252 14.73 -5.63 -29.60
N SER A 1253 13.97 -4.78 -28.91
CA SER A 1253 12.93 -3.89 -29.46
C SER A 1253 13.46 -2.55 -30.03
N TYR A 1254 14.76 -2.28 -29.94
CA TYR A 1254 15.36 -0.97 -30.29
C TYR A 1254 16.74 -1.09 -30.94
N GLN A 1255 17.24 0.03 -31.49
CA GLN A 1255 18.59 0.20 -32.04
C GLN A 1255 19.19 1.54 -31.60
N ILE A 1256 20.43 1.54 -31.12
CA ILE A 1256 21.17 2.76 -30.73
C ILE A 1256 21.92 3.28 -31.96
N MET A 1257 21.71 4.55 -32.29
CA MET A 1257 22.43 5.27 -33.34
C MET A 1257 23.34 6.33 -32.73
N ALA A 1258 24.58 6.38 -33.23
CA ALA A 1258 25.48 7.49 -32.98
C ALA A 1258 25.20 8.56 -34.05
N ASP A 1259 24.99 9.80 -33.63
CA ASP A 1259 25.03 10.93 -34.57
C ASP A 1259 26.45 11.02 -35.14
N SER A 1260 26.56 10.87 -36.46
CA SER A 1260 27.81 10.95 -37.24
C SER A 1260 28.24 12.39 -37.49
#